data_AF-B8F1F6-F1
#
_entry.id   AF-B8F1F6-F1
#
_cell.length_a   1.000
_cell.length_b   1.000
_cell.length_c   1.000
_cell.angle_alpha   90.00
_cell.angle_beta   90.00
_cell.angle_gamma   90.00
#
_symmetry.space_group_name_H-M   'P 1'
#
loop_
_entity.id
_entity.type
_entity.pdbx_description
1 polymer ?
#
loop_
_entity_poly.entity_id
_entity_poly.type
_entity_poly.pdbx_seq_one_letter_code
_entity_poly.pdbx_strand_id
1 'polypeptide(L)'
;MLTEIAKAAQEIAGKIEGDAGEIGKVENAGAGAADAGSVNGIAQGMKAIVEAAKKGGVVLKDTGDGGNAANGDAGKVFAGNNAGDADADAADKAAEAVSKASGEQILNAIVTAAADGNKTGAKAGDAQNPIDAAIGSDGDNAEEFHANMQKNAKVAAAIVLRGMAKNGKFALNGGNTAGLKAAVEAAVAKLGELLTEIAKAAQGIAGKIEGAAGEIGKVENAGSGAADAGSVNGIAQGMKAIVEAAKKGGVVLKDTGDGGNAANGDAGKVFAGNNAAGANAAAADKAAAAVSKASGEQILNAIVAAADGNKDGKRANQAENPIDAAIGSADAAEFHANMRKNAKVAAAIVLRGMAKNGKFALNGGEKKAGLKAAVEAAVAKLGELLTEIAKAAQGIAGKIEGADGEIGEVKTANAGAADKDSVNGIAQGMKAIVEAAKKGGVVLKDTGDGGNADGNAGKVFAGGAAGDAAAADKAAAAVSKASGEQILNAIVAAADGGNKDGKRANQAENPIDAAIGTANDNAAEFHDKMKKNAKVAAAIVLRGMAKNGKFALNGGNGKEGLKAAVEAAVAIGKVENAGAGAADAGSVNGIAQGMKAIVEAAKKGGVVLKDTGDGGGADGNAGKVFAGRDAAGANAAAADKAAEAVSKASGEQILNAIVAAADGDKTGAKADQAQNPIDAAIGSANDNAEAFHANIQKNAKVAAAIVDRDSKSGTGDCGKD
;
A
#
# COMPACT_ATOMS: atom_id res chain seq x y z
N MET A 1 -14.15 7.35 16.70
CA MET A 1 -13.95 6.85 15.33
C MET A 1 -15.27 6.62 14.60
N LEU A 2 -15.96 5.50 14.80
CA LEU A 2 -17.09 5.11 13.94
C LEU A 2 -18.32 6.01 14.11
N THR A 3 -18.67 6.35 15.36
CA THR A 3 -19.66 7.40 15.68
C THR A 3 -19.29 8.77 15.08
N GLU A 4 -18.00 9.13 15.07
CA GLU A 4 -17.53 10.40 14.50
C GLU A 4 -17.72 10.42 12.98
N ILE A 5 -17.45 9.31 12.27
CA ILE A 5 -17.67 9.19 10.82
C ILE A 5 -19.17 9.28 10.48
N ALA A 6 -20.02 8.59 11.25
CA ALA A 6 -21.47 8.62 11.02
C ALA A 6 -22.07 10.02 11.24
N LYS A 7 -21.63 10.71 12.30
CA LYS A 7 -22.03 12.09 12.58
C LYS A 7 -21.57 13.06 11.49
N ALA A 8 -20.32 12.93 11.05
CA ALA A 8 -19.78 13.73 9.96
C ALA A 8 -20.53 13.51 8.64
N ALA A 9 -20.92 12.26 8.31
CA ALA A 9 -21.73 11.96 7.13
C ALA A 9 -23.14 12.59 7.20
N GLN A 10 -23.78 12.59 8.38
CA GLN A 10 -25.07 13.26 8.59
C GLN A 10 -24.95 14.79 8.47
N GLU A 11 -23.86 15.36 8.99
CA GLU A 11 -23.56 16.79 8.84
C GLU A 11 -23.38 17.18 7.36
N ILE A 12 -22.71 16.34 6.55
CA ILE A 12 -22.62 16.56 5.09
C ILE A 12 -24.01 16.52 4.44
N ALA A 13 -24.82 15.49 4.74
CA ALA A 13 -26.15 15.32 4.13
C ALA A 13 -27.06 16.53 4.38
N GLY A 14 -27.10 17.05 5.61
CA GLY A 14 -27.88 18.24 5.95
C GLY A 14 -27.38 19.54 5.28
N LYS A 15 -26.17 19.54 4.71
CA LYS A 15 -25.58 20.68 4.00
C LYS A 15 -25.78 20.62 2.49
N ILE A 16 -26.19 19.47 1.94
CA ILE A 16 -26.52 19.26 0.52
C ILE A 16 -28.00 19.63 0.23
N GLU A 17 -28.91 19.45 1.20
CA GLU A 17 -30.36 19.63 0.99
C GLU A 17 -30.86 21.06 1.22
N GLY A 18 -30.74 21.94 0.23
CA GLY A 18 -31.44 23.24 0.24
C GLY A 18 -32.10 23.53 -1.12
N ASP A 19 -33.42 23.62 -1.11
CA ASP A 19 -34.34 24.00 -2.20
C ASP A 19 -33.97 23.51 -3.61
N ALA A 20 -34.32 22.26 -3.92
CA ALA A 20 -34.57 21.75 -5.28
C ALA A 20 -33.58 22.18 -6.40
N GLY A 21 -32.29 22.34 -6.07
CA GLY A 21 -31.24 22.61 -7.04
C GLY A 21 -30.68 21.30 -7.60
N GLU A 22 -30.69 21.17 -8.92
CA GLU A 22 -30.06 20.05 -9.62
C GLU A 22 -28.53 20.10 -9.45
N ILE A 23 -27.87 18.96 -9.17
CA ILE A 23 -26.40 18.87 -9.12
C ILE A 23 -25.83 19.39 -10.44
N GLY A 24 -24.84 20.28 -10.35
CA GLY A 24 -24.18 20.83 -11.55
C GLY A 24 -25.09 21.72 -12.39
N LYS A 25 -26.01 22.46 -11.77
CA LYS A 25 -26.82 23.46 -12.47
C LYS A 25 -25.91 24.48 -13.20
N VAL A 26 -26.10 24.62 -14.51
CA VAL A 26 -25.40 25.58 -15.36
C VAL A 26 -26.39 26.65 -15.83
N GLU A 27 -26.06 27.93 -15.63
CA GLU A 27 -26.89 29.07 -16.04
C GLU A 27 -26.14 29.97 -17.04
N ASN A 28 -26.88 30.55 -18.00
CA ASN A 28 -26.36 31.42 -19.06
C ASN A 28 -26.15 32.88 -18.61
N ALA A 29 -26.51 33.20 -17.36
CA ALA A 29 -26.31 34.50 -16.71
C ALA A 29 -25.86 34.26 -15.27
N GLY A 30 -25.04 35.18 -14.73
CA GLY A 30 -24.22 35.08 -13.51
C GLY A 30 -24.70 34.06 -12.47
N ALA A 31 -23.84 33.08 -12.18
CA ALA A 31 -24.16 31.96 -11.29
C ALA A 31 -24.27 32.35 -9.81
N GLY A 32 -23.89 33.58 -9.45
CA GLY A 32 -23.78 34.06 -8.06
C GLY A 32 -22.70 33.33 -7.25
N ALA A 33 -22.51 33.73 -5.99
CA ALA A 33 -21.74 32.93 -5.04
C ALA A 33 -22.55 31.72 -4.52
N ALA A 34 -21.85 30.61 -4.24
CA ALA A 34 -22.44 29.48 -3.53
C ALA A 34 -22.54 29.78 -2.02
N ASP A 35 -23.44 29.10 -1.31
CA ASP A 35 -23.61 29.29 0.13
C ASP A 35 -22.34 28.86 0.89
N ALA A 36 -21.64 29.83 1.48
CA ALA A 36 -20.41 29.58 2.22
C ALA A 36 -20.60 28.59 3.38
N GLY A 37 -21.76 28.61 4.05
CA GLY A 37 -22.07 27.68 5.14
C GLY A 37 -22.20 26.22 4.67
N SER A 38 -22.78 26.01 3.49
CA SER A 38 -22.92 24.72 2.82
C SER A 38 -21.56 24.22 2.33
N VAL A 39 -20.81 25.03 1.59
CA VAL A 39 -19.48 24.64 1.07
C VAL A 39 -18.52 24.28 2.21
N ASN A 40 -18.39 25.14 3.22
CA ASN A 40 -17.53 24.87 4.37
C ASN A 40 -18.01 23.65 5.15
N GLY A 41 -19.32 23.49 5.34
CA GLY A 41 -19.90 22.34 6.04
C GLY A 41 -19.60 21.01 5.34
N ILE A 42 -19.74 20.97 4.01
CA ILE A 42 -19.41 19.79 3.19
C ILE A 42 -17.91 19.47 3.31
N ALA A 43 -17.03 20.47 3.14
CA ALA A 43 -15.59 20.28 3.21
C ALA A 43 -15.10 19.84 4.60
N GLN A 44 -15.59 20.46 5.67
CA GLN A 44 -15.27 20.09 7.04
C GLN A 44 -15.84 18.71 7.41
N GLY A 45 -17.04 18.38 6.93
CA GLY A 45 -17.60 17.04 7.10
C GLY A 45 -16.75 15.97 6.41
N MET A 46 -16.30 16.21 5.17
CA MET A 46 -15.39 15.30 4.46
C MET A 46 -14.06 15.15 5.19
N LYS A 47 -13.47 16.25 5.69
CA LYS A 47 -12.29 16.22 6.57
C LYS A 47 -12.52 15.40 7.83
N ALA A 48 -13.64 15.58 8.52
CA ALA A 48 -13.96 14.83 9.73
C ALA A 48 -14.12 13.32 9.46
N ILE A 49 -14.75 12.94 8.33
CA ILE A 49 -14.81 11.53 7.88
C ILE A 49 -13.39 10.99 7.68
N VAL A 50 -12.53 11.74 6.99
CA VAL A 50 -11.17 11.32 6.68
C VAL A 50 -10.30 11.25 7.94
N GLU A 51 -10.37 12.23 8.84
CA GLU A 51 -9.65 12.22 10.11
C GLU A 51 -10.10 11.07 11.02
N ALA A 52 -11.40 10.81 11.08
CA ALA A 52 -11.91 9.69 11.84
C ALA A 52 -11.57 8.34 11.17
N ALA A 53 -11.55 8.26 9.84
CA ALA A 53 -11.04 7.09 9.12
C ALA A 53 -9.54 6.87 9.37
N LYS A 54 -8.74 7.95 9.41
CA LYS A 54 -7.31 7.95 9.79
C LYS A 54 -7.10 7.46 11.22
N LYS A 55 -7.96 7.86 12.18
CA LYS A 55 -7.96 7.30 13.56
C LYS A 55 -8.23 5.79 13.57
N GLY A 56 -8.87 5.26 12.53
CA GLY A 56 -9.15 3.85 12.31
C GLY A 56 -8.17 3.09 11.45
N GLY A 57 -7.03 3.70 11.10
CA GLY A 57 -6.01 3.07 10.26
C GLY A 57 -6.32 3.07 8.76
N VAL A 58 -7.38 3.74 8.32
CA VAL A 58 -7.64 3.97 6.88
C VAL A 58 -6.74 5.12 6.43
N VAL A 59 -5.85 4.84 5.48
CA VAL A 59 -4.99 5.84 4.85
C VAL A 59 -5.54 6.15 3.47
N LEU A 60 -5.81 7.44 3.19
CA LEU A 60 -6.02 7.89 1.83
C LEU A 60 -4.66 7.86 1.13
N LYS A 61 -4.59 7.14 0.01
CA LYS A 61 -3.39 7.15 -0.83
C LYS A 61 -3.18 8.57 -1.35
N ASP A 62 -2.06 9.19 -0.97
CA ASP A 62 -1.69 10.46 -1.60
C ASP A 62 -1.32 10.18 -3.06
N THR A 63 -2.13 10.74 -3.94
CA THR A 63 -2.02 10.62 -5.38
C THR A 63 -1.44 11.91 -5.98
N GLY A 64 -1.01 12.85 -5.13
CA GLY A 64 -0.61 14.20 -5.51
C GLY A 64 -1.78 15.00 -6.10
N ASP A 65 -1.57 16.28 -6.33
CA ASP A 65 -2.59 17.22 -6.82
C ASP A 65 -3.02 16.96 -8.30
N GLY A 66 -2.54 15.87 -8.92
CA GLY A 66 -2.50 15.67 -10.36
C GLY A 66 -1.51 16.64 -11.00
N GLY A 67 -0.64 16.18 -11.90
CA GLY A 67 0.43 16.99 -12.49
C GLY A 67 -0.04 18.35 -13.04
N ASN A 68 0.89 19.31 -13.14
CA ASN A 68 0.64 20.67 -13.65
C ASN A 68 -0.09 20.62 -15.00
N ALA A 69 -1.39 20.90 -14.99
CA ALA A 69 -2.16 21.18 -16.20
C ALA A 69 -2.48 22.68 -16.20
N ALA A 70 -2.34 23.32 -17.36
CA ALA A 70 -2.82 24.68 -17.57
C ALA A 70 -4.35 24.67 -17.69
N ASN A 71 -5.05 24.40 -16.58
CA ASN A 71 -6.52 24.42 -16.50
C ASN A 71 -7.03 25.69 -15.81
N GLY A 72 -6.29 26.79 -15.94
CA GLY A 72 -6.68 28.11 -15.44
C GLY A 72 -8.04 28.54 -15.96
N ASP A 73 -8.32 28.31 -17.25
CA ASP A 73 -9.60 28.65 -17.87
C ASP A 73 -10.82 27.98 -17.23
N ALA A 74 -10.65 26.87 -16.50
CA ALA A 74 -11.74 26.28 -15.73
C ALA A 74 -12.27 27.23 -14.64
N GLY A 75 -11.53 28.28 -14.26
CA GLY A 75 -12.02 29.33 -13.35
C GLY A 75 -13.18 30.14 -13.92
N LYS A 76 -13.24 30.27 -15.24
CA LYS A 76 -14.22 31.11 -15.92
C LYS A 76 -15.66 30.60 -15.70
N VAL A 77 -15.85 29.29 -15.53
CA VAL A 77 -17.18 28.70 -15.24
C VAL A 77 -17.69 28.95 -13.81
N PHE A 78 -16.87 29.59 -12.95
CA PHE A 78 -17.25 29.96 -11.58
C PHE A 78 -17.75 31.41 -11.46
N ALA A 79 -17.86 32.13 -12.58
CA ALA A 79 -18.23 33.55 -12.62
C ALA A 79 -19.57 33.86 -11.94
N GLY A 80 -19.56 34.90 -11.10
CA GLY A 80 -20.70 35.31 -10.27
C GLY A 80 -21.67 36.27 -10.98
N ASN A 81 -21.19 37.16 -11.86
CA ASN A 81 -22.01 38.23 -12.47
C ASN A 81 -22.24 38.07 -13.97
N ASN A 82 -21.18 37.86 -14.77
CA ASN A 82 -21.26 37.78 -16.22
C ASN A 82 -20.54 36.54 -16.74
N ALA A 83 -21.24 35.72 -17.53
CA ALA A 83 -20.68 34.53 -18.16
C ALA A 83 -19.85 34.84 -19.41
N GLY A 84 -19.65 36.12 -19.75
CA GLY A 84 -19.10 36.61 -21.02
C GLY A 84 -17.97 35.75 -21.65
N ASP A 85 -16.96 35.40 -20.85
CA ASP A 85 -15.80 34.61 -21.31
C ASP A 85 -15.82 33.14 -20.82
N ALA A 86 -16.89 32.70 -20.14
CA ALA A 86 -17.10 31.31 -19.74
C ALA A 86 -17.66 30.51 -20.93
N ASP A 87 -16.82 30.22 -21.90
CA ASP A 87 -17.16 29.57 -23.17
C ASP A 87 -16.99 28.03 -23.14
N ALA A 88 -17.16 27.39 -24.29
CA ALA A 88 -17.00 25.94 -24.42
C ALA A 88 -15.60 25.45 -24.04
N ASP A 89 -14.54 26.24 -24.27
CA ASP A 89 -13.17 25.88 -23.93
C ASP A 89 -12.98 25.86 -22.40
N ALA A 90 -13.58 26.82 -21.69
CA ALA A 90 -13.61 26.80 -20.22
C ALA A 90 -14.32 25.56 -19.65
N ALA A 91 -15.43 25.14 -20.29
CA ALA A 91 -16.13 23.90 -19.93
C ALA A 91 -15.29 22.64 -20.20
N ASP A 92 -14.61 22.59 -21.35
CA ASP A 92 -13.72 21.47 -21.70
C ASP A 92 -12.53 21.38 -20.75
N LYS A 93 -11.99 22.51 -20.28
CA LYS A 93 -10.94 22.55 -19.25
C LYS A 93 -11.41 22.06 -17.89
N ALA A 94 -12.63 22.42 -17.50
CA ALA A 94 -13.27 21.87 -16.30
C ALA A 94 -13.46 20.34 -16.42
N ALA A 95 -13.92 19.85 -17.57
CA ALA A 95 -14.09 18.42 -17.85
C ALA A 95 -12.76 17.66 -17.89
N GLU A 96 -11.73 18.25 -18.51
CA GLU A 96 -10.37 17.71 -18.57
C GLU A 96 -9.82 17.54 -17.15
N ALA A 97 -9.93 18.56 -16.30
CA ALA A 97 -9.51 18.49 -14.90
C ALA A 97 -10.20 17.35 -14.14
N VAL A 98 -11.52 17.23 -14.28
CA VAL A 98 -12.31 16.14 -13.66
C VAL A 98 -11.89 14.77 -14.17
N SER A 99 -11.68 14.62 -15.48
CA SER A 99 -11.31 13.34 -16.09
C SER A 99 -9.95 12.83 -15.57
N LYS A 100 -8.99 13.74 -15.40
CA LYS A 100 -7.62 13.46 -14.97
C LYS A 100 -7.45 13.33 -13.45
N ALA A 101 -8.38 13.87 -12.68
CA ALA A 101 -8.39 13.72 -11.22
C ALA A 101 -9.04 12.38 -10.80
N SER A 102 -8.38 11.66 -9.91
CA SER A 102 -9.00 10.52 -9.20
C SER A 102 -9.88 11.00 -8.05
N GLY A 103 -10.80 10.15 -7.58
CA GLY A 103 -11.65 10.48 -6.42
C GLY A 103 -10.83 10.76 -5.15
N GLU A 104 -9.71 10.06 -4.97
CA GLU A 104 -8.77 10.26 -3.88
C GLU A 104 -8.05 11.61 -3.99
N GLN A 105 -7.63 12.01 -5.19
CA GLN A 105 -7.01 13.33 -5.42
C GLN A 105 -7.98 14.47 -5.08
N ILE A 106 -9.23 14.34 -5.54
CA ILE A 106 -10.31 15.29 -5.26
C ILE A 106 -10.53 15.39 -3.74
N LEU A 107 -10.68 14.25 -3.05
CA LEU A 107 -10.89 14.22 -1.60
C LEU A 107 -9.71 14.85 -0.85
N ASN A 108 -8.47 14.53 -1.25
CA ASN A 108 -7.27 15.08 -0.59
C ASN A 108 -7.16 16.60 -0.74
N ALA A 109 -7.50 17.13 -1.92
CA ALA A 109 -7.51 18.57 -2.16
C ALA A 109 -8.58 19.29 -1.30
N ILE A 110 -9.76 18.70 -1.12
CA ILE A 110 -10.81 19.24 -0.24
C ILE A 110 -10.36 19.23 1.22
N VAL A 111 -9.83 18.10 1.70
CA VAL A 111 -9.38 17.93 3.10
C VAL A 111 -8.26 18.91 3.43
N THR A 112 -7.28 19.06 2.53
CA THR A 112 -6.18 20.02 2.66
C THR A 112 -6.71 21.45 2.75
N ALA A 113 -7.66 21.83 1.89
CA ALA A 113 -8.26 23.17 1.92
C ALA A 113 -9.02 23.46 3.23
N ALA A 114 -9.65 22.43 3.80
CA ALA A 114 -10.39 22.51 5.06
C ALA A 114 -9.48 22.54 6.31
N ALA A 115 -8.16 22.37 6.16
CA ALA A 115 -7.21 22.43 7.27
C ALA A 115 -7.24 23.79 7.97
N ASP A 116 -7.34 24.86 7.19
CA ASP A 116 -7.21 26.26 7.63
C ASP A 116 -8.55 26.91 8.03
N GLY A 117 -9.51 26.11 8.50
CA GLY A 117 -10.82 26.57 8.97
C GLY A 117 -11.78 27.01 7.87
N ASN A 118 -12.81 27.75 8.26
CA ASN A 118 -13.88 28.21 7.35
C ASN A 118 -13.39 29.33 6.45
N LYS A 119 -13.87 29.31 5.21
CA LYS A 119 -13.55 30.27 4.15
C LYS A 119 -14.73 31.15 3.81
N THR A 120 -14.47 32.37 3.33
CA THR A 120 -15.51 33.33 2.94
C THR A 120 -15.79 33.36 1.45
N GLY A 121 -14.97 32.68 0.64
CA GLY A 121 -15.01 32.74 -0.82
C GLY A 121 -14.11 33.82 -1.39
N ALA A 122 -13.65 33.58 -2.61
CA ALA A 122 -12.86 34.53 -3.40
C ALA A 122 -13.18 34.36 -4.87
N LYS A 123 -13.00 35.43 -5.65
CA LYS A 123 -13.07 35.35 -7.11
C LYS A 123 -12.04 34.37 -7.70
N ALA A 124 -12.31 33.83 -8.88
CA ALA A 124 -11.47 32.80 -9.52
C ALA A 124 -9.98 33.19 -9.57
N GLY A 125 -9.67 34.43 -9.96
CA GLY A 125 -8.29 34.94 -10.04
C GLY A 125 -7.58 35.09 -8.69
N ASP A 126 -8.32 35.20 -7.58
CA ASP A 126 -7.75 35.38 -6.23
C ASP A 126 -7.81 34.10 -5.38
N ALA A 127 -8.63 33.12 -5.76
CA ALA A 127 -8.86 31.90 -5.00
C ALA A 127 -7.57 31.08 -4.83
N GLN A 128 -7.14 30.90 -3.57
CA GLN A 128 -5.91 30.16 -3.24
C GLN A 128 -6.15 28.68 -2.99
N ASN A 129 -7.41 28.29 -2.75
CA ASN A 129 -7.80 26.91 -2.46
C ASN A 129 -9.19 26.57 -3.01
N PRO A 130 -9.52 25.27 -3.13
CA PRO A 130 -10.78 24.81 -3.70
C PRO A 130 -12.05 25.31 -2.99
N ILE A 131 -12.00 25.57 -1.68
CA ILE A 131 -13.17 26.05 -0.92
C ILE A 131 -13.45 27.51 -1.28
N ASP A 132 -12.41 28.36 -1.31
CA ASP A 132 -12.56 29.76 -1.72
C ASP A 132 -13.12 29.87 -3.15
N ALA A 133 -12.60 29.06 -4.08
CA ALA A 133 -13.09 28.99 -5.45
C ALA A 133 -14.54 28.49 -5.56
N ALA A 134 -14.89 27.45 -4.79
CA ALA A 134 -16.24 26.87 -4.82
C ALA A 134 -17.31 27.84 -4.31
N ILE A 135 -16.99 28.62 -3.26
CA ILE A 135 -17.86 29.69 -2.76
C ILE A 135 -17.95 30.82 -3.80
N GLY A 136 -16.81 31.27 -4.33
CA GLY A 136 -16.76 32.40 -5.26
C GLY A 136 -17.02 33.74 -4.57
N SER A 137 -17.30 34.78 -5.37
CA SER A 137 -17.77 36.08 -4.88
C SER A 137 -18.90 36.61 -5.76
N ASP A 138 -19.86 37.31 -5.15
CA ASP A 138 -20.86 38.06 -5.89
C ASP A 138 -20.17 39.16 -6.69
N GLY A 139 -20.37 39.19 -8.01
CA GLY A 139 -19.66 40.13 -8.88
C GLY A 139 -18.46 39.57 -9.64
N ASP A 140 -18.13 38.29 -9.47
CA ASP A 140 -16.98 37.71 -10.17
C ASP A 140 -17.18 37.68 -11.69
N ASN A 141 -16.14 38.06 -12.43
CA ASN A 141 -16.09 37.97 -13.89
C ASN A 141 -15.57 36.58 -14.30
N ALA A 142 -15.70 36.25 -15.57
CA ALA A 142 -15.11 35.03 -16.13
C ALA A 142 -13.57 35.18 -16.20
N GLU A 143 -12.89 34.94 -15.08
CA GLU A 143 -11.41 34.98 -14.96
C GLU A 143 -10.81 33.57 -14.86
N GLU A 144 -9.56 33.43 -15.29
CA GLU A 144 -8.79 32.21 -15.03
C GLU A 144 -8.55 32.03 -13.53
N PHE A 145 -8.45 30.78 -13.09
CA PHE A 145 -8.02 30.45 -11.74
C PHE A 145 -6.60 30.94 -11.45
N HIS A 146 -6.39 31.43 -10.23
CA HIS A 146 -5.05 31.69 -9.69
C HIS A 146 -4.12 30.47 -9.90
N ALA A 147 -2.82 30.70 -10.09
CA ALA A 147 -1.82 29.64 -10.33
C ALA A 147 -1.90 28.48 -9.31
N ASN A 148 -2.21 28.78 -8.04
CA ASN A 148 -2.36 27.79 -6.99
C ASN A 148 -3.56 26.84 -7.14
N MET A 149 -4.54 27.22 -7.96
CA MET A 149 -5.78 26.50 -8.23
C MET A 149 -5.77 25.67 -9.51
N GLN A 150 -4.84 25.91 -10.44
CA GLN A 150 -4.86 25.33 -11.79
C GLN A 150 -4.59 23.81 -11.85
N LYS A 151 -4.29 23.17 -10.72
CA LYS A 151 -4.06 21.72 -10.67
C LYS A 151 -5.37 20.93 -10.77
N ASN A 152 -5.36 19.82 -11.51
CA ASN A 152 -6.55 19.03 -11.81
C ASN A 152 -7.37 18.66 -10.57
N ALA A 153 -6.71 18.21 -9.51
CA ALA A 153 -7.38 17.82 -8.27
C ALA A 153 -8.07 19.01 -7.58
N LYS A 154 -7.45 20.20 -7.63
CA LYS A 154 -7.98 21.41 -6.99
C LYS A 154 -9.16 22.00 -7.77
N VAL A 155 -9.04 22.05 -9.09
CA VAL A 155 -10.15 22.42 -9.97
C VAL A 155 -11.33 21.46 -9.78
N ALA A 156 -11.09 20.15 -9.85
CA ALA A 156 -12.12 19.13 -9.65
C ALA A 156 -12.73 19.19 -8.23
N ALA A 157 -11.93 19.45 -7.19
CA ALA A 157 -12.41 19.68 -5.84
C ALA A 157 -13.33 20.90 -5.73
N ALA A 158 -12.98 22.03 -6.37
CA ALA A 158 -13.83 23.21 -6.41
C ALA A 158 -15.15 22.93 -7.14
N ILE A 159 -15.09 22.18 -8.25
CA ILE A 159 -16.27 21.74 -9.01
C ILE A 159 -17.19 20.88 -8.13
N VAL A 160 -16.64 19.90 -7.42
CA VAL A 160 -17.44 19.01 -6.56
C VAL A 160 -18.06 19.78 -5.40
N LEU A 161 -17.28 20.58 -4.70
CA LEU A 161 -17.76 21.39 -3.58
C LEU A 161 -18.87 22.34 -4.02
N ARG A 162 -18.71 23.01 -5.16
CA ARG A 162 -19.72 23.92 -5.70
C ARG A 162 -20.95 23.15 -6.19
N GLY A 163 -20.78 22.07 -6.94
CA GLY A 163 -21.89 21.27 -7.48
C GLY A 163 -22.75 20.59 -6.42
N MET A 164 -22.22 20.37 -5.21
CA MET A 164 -22.95 19.80 -4.06
C MET A 164 -23.54 20.84 -3.10
N ALA A 165 -23.12 22.10 -3.19
CA ALA A 165 -23.48 23.13 -2.23
C ALA A 165 -24.82 23.82 -2.56
N LYS A 166 -25.46 24.37 -1.52
CA LYS A 166 -26.65 25.23 -1.67
C LYS A 166 -26.28 26.45 -2.51
N ASN A 167 -27.14 26.80 -3.48
CA ASN A 167 -26.89 27.84 -4.48
C ASN A 167 -25.63 27.65 -5.33
N GLY A 168 -25.04 26.45 -5.32
CA GLY A 168 -23.89 26.11 -6.14
C GLY A 168 -24.27 25.96 -7.61
N LYS A 169 -23.95 26.97 -8.41
CA LYS A 169 -24.24 27.00 -9.86
C LYS A 169 -22.98 27.33 -10.64
N PHE A 170 -22.92 26.90 -11.90
CA PHE A 170 -21.85 27.25 -12.84
C PHE A 170 -22.37 28.19 -13.92
N ALA A 171 -21.49 29.05 -14.42
CA ALA A 171 -21.81 30.00 -15.50
C ALA A 171 -21.24 29.48 -16.82
N LEU A 172 -22.02 29.56 -17.90
CA LEU A 172 -21.53 29.24 -19.26
C LEU A 172 -22.27 30.10 -20.28
N ASN A 173 -21.54 30.90 -21.07
CA ASN A 173 -22.08 31.72 -22.15
C ASN A 173 -22.07 30.93 -23.47
N GLY A 174 -23.27 30.60 -23.97
CA GLY A 174 -23.46 29.98 -25.30
C GLY A 174 -22.56 28.78 -25.58
N GLY A 175 -22.94 27.57 -25.13
CA GLY A 175 -22.13 26.37 -25.35
C GLY A 175 -22.74 25.07 -24.79
N ASN A 176 -21.92 24.01 -24.74
CA ASN A 176 -22.26 22.65 -24.29
C ASN A 176 -22.53 22.55 -22.77
N THR A 177 -23.62 23.17 -22.30
CA THR A 177 -24.05 23.10 -20.89
C THR A 177 -24.24 21.67 -20.39
N ALA A 178 -24.66 20.76 -21.27
CA ALA A 178 -24.79 19.34 -20.99
C ALA A 178 -23.42 18.68 -20.70
N GLY A 179 -22.36 19.06 -21.42
CA GLY A 179 -21.00 18.57 -21.20
C GLY A 179 -20.43 19.03 -19.85
N LEU A 180 -20.57 20.32 -19.51
CA LEU A 180 -20.15 20.82 -18.20
C LEU A 180 -20.91 20.16 -17.06
N LYS A 181 -22.24 20.01 -17.20
CA LYS A 181 -23.06 19.31 -16.22
C LYS A 181 -22.64 17.84 -16.06
N ALA A 182 -22.41 17.12 -17.16
CA ALA A 182 -21.92 15.74 -17.12
C ALA A 182 -20.55 15.63 -16.45
N ALA A 183 -19.65 16.59 -16.64
CA ALA A 183 -18.38 16.66 -15.93
C ALA A 183 -18.58 16.86 -14.41
N VAL A 184 -19.50 17.73 -14.00
CA VAL A 184 -19.84 17.92 -12.57
C VAL A 184 -20.40 16.63 -11.99
N GLU A 185 -21.36 15.99 -12.66
CA GLU A 185 -21.96 14.72 -12.24
C GLU A 185 -20.91 13.60 -12.13
N ALA A 186 -19.98 13.51 -13.09
CA ALA A 186 -18.88 12.56 -13.06
C ALA A 186 -17.91 12.82 -11.89
N ALA A 187 -17.59 14.08 -11.59
CA ALA A 187 -16.74 14.45 -10.47
C ALA A 187 -17.40 14.09 -9.12
N VAL A 188 -18.69 14.38 -8.98
CA VAL A 188 -19.49 14.06 -7.79
C VAL A 188 -19.63 12.55 -7.64
N ALA A 189 -19.82 11.80 -8.73
CA ALA A 189 -19.89 10.32 -8.71
C ALA A 189 -18.56 9.70 -8.24
N LYS A 190 -17.42 10.15 -8.79
CA LYS A 190 -16.08 9.69 -8.37
C LYS A 190 -15.84 9.88 -6.86
N LEU A 191 -16.28 11.00 -6.30
CA LEU A 191 -16.15 11.26 -4.86
C LEU A 191 -17.21 10.49 -4.05
N GLY A 192 -18.43 10.38 -4.58
CA GLY A 192 -19.55 9.69 -3.97
C GLY A 192 -19.30 8.20 -3.78
N GLU A 193 -18.65 7.53 -4.73
CA GLU A 193 -18.23 6.13 -4.60
C GLU A 193 -17.22 5.94 -3.46
N LEU A 194 -16.19 6.78 -3.39
CA LEU A 194 -15.16 6.74 -2.33
C LEU A 194 -15.73 7.05 -0.94
N LEU A 195 -16.54 8.10 -0.83
CA LEU A 195 -17.22 8.45 0.43
C LEU A 195 -18.22 7.37 0.83
N THR A 196 -18.89 6.73 -0.13
CA THR A 196 -19.79 5.60 0.13
C THR A 196 -19.01 4.37 0.62
N GLU A 197 -17.82 4.08 0.10
CA GLU A 197 -16.97 3.01 0.61
C GLU A 197 -16.49 3.27 2.05
N ILE A 198 -16.01 4.50 2.34
CA ILE A 198 -15.55 4.90 3.68
C ILE A 198 -16.73 4.96 4.67
N ALA A 199 -17.86 5.52 4.25
CA ALA A 199 -19.07 5.59 5.05
C ALA A 199 -19.67 4.20 5.28
N LYS A 200 -19.72 3.29 4.30
CA LYS A 200 -20.18 1.90 4.50
C LYS A 200 -19.27 1.14 5.47
N ALA A 201 -17.95 1.30 5.35
CA ALA A 201 -16.98 0.70 6.27
C ALA A 201 -17.18 1.19 7.72
N ALA A 202 -17.59 2.45 7.90
CA ALA A 202 -17.76 3.05 9.22
C ALA A 202 -19.17 2.95 9.81
N GLN A 203 -20.21 3.21 9.03
CA GLN A 203 -21.63 3.12 9.42
C GLN A 203 -22.03 1.68 9.72
N GLY A 204 -21.44 0.70 9.02
CA GLY A 204 -21.61 -0.73 9.32
C GLY A 204 -21.19 -1.12 10.74
N ILE A 205 -20.32 -0.34 11.38
CA ILE A 205 -19.89 -0.61 12.76
C ILE A 205 -20.54 0.39 13.75
N ALA A 206 -20.64 1.69 13.42
CA ALA A 206 -21.10 2.75 14.32
C ALA A 206 -22.56 2.61 14.79
N GLY A 207 -23.52 2.60 13.86
CA GLY A 207 -24.97 2.55 14.17
C GLY A 207 -25.40 1.20 14.77
N LYS A 208 -24.51 0.22 14.67
CA LYS A 208 -24.66 -1.14 15.18
C LYS A 208 -24.01 -1.34 16.56
N ILE A 209 -23.14 -0.42 16.99
CA ILE A 209 -22.61 -0.30 18.36
C ILE A 209 -23.49 0.64 19.20
N GLU A 210 -24.04 1.72 18.63
CA GLU A 210 -24.75 2.79 19.39
C GLU A 210 -26.08 2.42 20.05
N GLY A 211 -26.51 1.16 19.98
CA GLY A 211 -27.61 0.62 20.80
C GLY A 211 -27.15 -0.23 21.99
N ALA A 212 -25.84 -0.38 22.20
CA ALA A 212 -25.27 -1.18 23.29
C ALA A 212 -25.40 -0.44 24.62
N ALA A 213 -26.58 -0.51 25.25
CA ALA A 213 -26.71 -0.28 26.69
C ALA A 213 -26.01 -1.40 27.53
N GLY A 214 -25.02 -2.09 26.96
CA GLY A 214 -24.34 -3.25 27.52
C GLY A 214 -22.84 -3.03 27.58
N GLU A 215 -22.28 -3.26 28.76
CA GLU A 215 -20.83 -3.29 29.03
C GLU A 215 -20.12 -4.35 28.15
N ILE A 216 -18.92 -4.05 27.65
CA ILE A 216 -18.09 -5.04 26.92
C ILE A 216 -17.91 -6.28 27.82
N GLY A 217 -18.15 -7.45 27.25
CA GLY A 217 -17.99 -8.71 27.98
C GLY A 217 -19.01 -8.92 29.09
N LYS A 218 -20.21 -8.34 28.98
CA LYS A 218 -21.31 -8.58 29.93
C LYS A 218 -21.57 -10.08 30.11
N VAL A 219 -21.55 -10.56 31.37
CA VAL A 219 -21.81 -11.97 31.73
C VAL A 219 -23.06 -12.08 32.61
N GLU A 220 -24.05 -12.88 32.20
CA GLU A 220 -25.32 -13.05 32.91
C GLU A 220 -25.55 -14.51 33.37
N ASN A 221 -26.35 -14.70 34.44
CA ASN A 221 -26.61 -16.02 35.07
C ASN A 221 -27.65 -16.88 34.31
N ALA A 222 -28.47 -16.28 33.46
CA ALA A 222 -29.52 -16.92 32.68
C ALA A 222 -29.38 -16.54 31.20
N GLY A 223 -30.07 -17.28 30.30
CA GLY A 223 -29.97 -17.13 28.85
C GLY A 223 -29.97 -15.69 28.39
N SER A 224 -28.91 -15.32 27.68
CA SER A 224 -28.57 -13.91 27.43
C SER A 224 -29.19 -13.37 26.14
N GLY A 225 -30.04 -14.14 25.47
CA GLY A 225 -30.52 -13.91 24.11
C GLY A 225 -29.45 -14.18 23.05
N ALA A 226 -29.88 -14.26 21.79
CA ALA A 226 -28.94 -14.15 20.66
C ALA A 226 -28.42 -12.70 20.58
N ALA A 227 -27.17 -12.53 20.12
CA ALA A 227 -26.68 -11.20 19.82
C ALA A 227 -27.37 -10.66 18.55
N ASP A 228 -27.40 -9.34 18.39
CA ASP A 228 -28.04 -8.72 17.22
C ASP A 228 -27.28 -9.10 15.93
N ALA A 229 -27.93 -9.85 15.04
CA ALA A 229 -27.31 -10.34 13.81
C ALA A 229 -26.82 -9.18 12.93
N GLY A 230 -27.60 -8.11 12.83
CA GLY A 230 -27.19 -6.90 12.13
C GLY A 230 -25.86 -6.38 12.67
N SER A 231 -25.77 -6.23 13.99
CA SER A 231 -24.61 -5.72 14.70
C SER A 231 -23.37 -6.57 14.50
N VAL A 232 -23.46 -7.88 14.74
CA VAL A 232 -22.32 -8.79 14.57
C VAL A 232 -21.81 -8.78 13.12
N ASN A 233 -22.71 -8.91 12.13
CA ASN A 233 -22.32 -8.89 10.71
C ASN A 233 -21.67 -7.56 10.32
N GLY A 234 -22.22 -6.43 10.78
CA GLY A 234 -21.69 -5.11 10.46
C GLY A 234 -20.33 -4.83 11.07
N ILE A 235 -20.08 -5.26 12.32
CA ILE A 235 -18.76 -5.17 12.96
C ILE A 235 -17.73 -5.96 12.14
N ALA A 236 -18.04 -7.21 11.80
CA ALA A 236 -17.12 -8.06 11.04
C ALA A 236 -16.83 -7.52 9.63
N GLN A 237 -17.86 -7.07 8.90
CA GLN A 237 -17.72 -6.49 7.57
C GLN A 237 -16.93 -5.18 7.59
N GLY A 238 -17.16 -4.31 8.57
CA GLY A 238 -16.38 -3.09 8.71
C GLY A 238 -14.91 -3.36 9.07
N MET A 239 -14.62 -4.35 9.92
CA MET A 239 -13.24 -4.80 10.18
C MET A 239 -12.58 -5.32 8.91
N LYS A 240 -13.29 -6.10 8.08
CA LYS A 240 -12.82 -6.53 6.76
C LYS A 240 -12.52 -5.35 5.84
N ALA A 241 -13.39 -4.34 5.79
CA ALA A 241 -13.18 -3.16 4.97
C ALA A 241 -11.92 -2.37 5.37
N ILE A 242 -11.67 -2.20 6.68
CA ILE A 242 -10.45 -1.55 7.20
C ILE A 242 -9.20 -2.33 6.76
N VAL A 243 -9.25 -3.66 6.87
CA VAL A 243 -8.14 -4.54 6.46
C VAL A 243 -7.87 -4.47 4.96
N GLU A 244 -8.91 -4.53 4.13
CA GLU A 244 -8.75 -4.40 2.68
C GLU A 244 -8.21 -3.01 2.28
N ALA A 245 -8.63 -1.94 2.97
CA ALA A 245 -8.05 -0.62 2.78
C ALA A 245 -6.56 -0.57 3.19
N ALA A 246 -6.19 -1.21 4.31
CA ALA A 246 -4.79 -1.31 4.74
C ALA A 246 -3.93 -2.09 3.73
N LYS A 247 -4.45 -3.18 3.16
CA LYS A 247 -3.78 -3.94 2.08
C LYS A 247 -3.53 -3.10 0.83
N LYS A 248 -4.53 -2.30 0.41
CA LYS A 248 -4.35 -1.33 -0.70
C LYS A 248 -3.27 -0.29 -0.40
N GLY A 249 -3.02 0.00 0.88
CA GLY A 249 -1.94 0.85 1.38
C GLY A 249 -0.59 0.13 1.61
N GLY A 250 -0.44 -1.12 1.17
CA GLY A 250 0.80 -1.89 1.32
C GLY A 250 0.98 -2.61 2.67
N VAL A 251 -0.02 -2.57 3.55
CA VAL A 251 0.00 -3.33 4.81
C VAL A 251 -0.45 -4.77 4.54
N VAL A 252 0.48 -5.71 4.62
CA VAL A 252 0.16 -7.14 4.47
C VAL A 252 -0.16 -7.74 5.83
N LEU A 253 -1.42 -8.17 6.03
CA LEU A 253 -1.73 -9.10 7.12
C LEU A 253 -1.20 -10.48 6.75
N LYS A 254 -0.29 -11.03 7.55
CA LYS A 254 0.17 -12.40 7.38
C LYS A 254 -0.97 -13.38 7.62
N ASP A 255 -1.08 -14.41 6.79
CA ASP A 255 -1.87 -15.60 7.12
C ASP A 255 -1.15 -16.34 8.25
N THR A 256 -1.51 -16.02 9.48
CA THR A 256 -0.92 -16.58 10.71
C THR A 256 -1.47 -17.97 11.03
N GLY A 257 -2.27 -18.54 10.14
CA GLY A 257 -3.07 -19.73 10.41
C GLY A 257 -4.04 -19.50 11.56
N ASP A 258 -4.87 -20.49 11.80
CA ASP A 258 -5.99 -20.39 12.76
C ASP A 258 -5.62 -20.69 14.24
N GLY A 259 -4.33 -20.70 14.57
CA GLY A 259 -3.85 -20.79 15.96
C GLY A 259 -3.91 -22.19 16.58
N GLY A 260 -3.78 -23.24 15.76
CA GLY A 260 -3.72 -24.64 16.19
C GLY A 260 -5.05 -25.19 16.72
N ASN A 261 -5.21 -26.52 16.66
CA ASN A 261 -6.38 -27.18 17.24
C ASN A 261 -6.30 -27.14 18.76
N ALA A 262 -7.26 -26.49 19.42
CA ALA A 262 -7.38 -26.55 20.87
C ALA A 262 -8.60 -27.38 21.27
N ALA A 263 -8.47 -28.11 22.39
CA ALA A 263 -9.60 -28.72 23.10
C ALA A 263 -10.44 -27.65 23.83
N ASN A 264 -10.85 -26.59 23.11
CA ASN A 264 -11.61 -25.44 23.60
C ASN A 264 -13.05 -25.45 23.07
N GLY A 265 -13.58 -26.61 22.67
CA GLY A 265 -14.97 -26.77 22.24
C GLY A 265 -15.96 -26.29 23.29
N ASP A 266 -15.68 -26.53 24.57
CA ASP A 266 -16.48 -26.08 25.71
C ASP A 266 -16.67 -24.57 25.79
N ALA A 267 -15.79 -23.76 25.18
CA ALA A 267 -15.98 -22.31 25.10
C ALA A 267 -17.30 -21.95 24.40
N GLY A 268 -17.85 -22.81 23.55
CA GLY A 268 -19.15 -22.60 22.92
C GLY A 268 -20.30 -22.50 23.92
N LYS A 269 -20.16 -23.11 25.10
CA LYS A 269 -21.21 -23.13 26.12
C LYS A 269 -21.50 -21.72 26.67
N VAL A 270 -20.53 -20.80 26.64
CA VAL A 270 -20.74 -19.41 27.10
C VAL A 270 -21.51 -18.52 26.10
N PHE A 271 -21.80 -19.02 24.89
CA PHE A 271 -22.56 -18.32 23.85
C PHE A 271 -24.07 -18.62 23.89
N ALA A 272 -24.53 -19.37 24.91
CA ALA A 272 -25.91 -19.80 25.02
C ALA A 272 -26.92 -18.62 25.11
N GLY A 273 -27.96 -18.67 24.27
CA GLY A 273 -29.00 -17.65 24.22
C GLY A 273 -30.14 -17.84 25.23
N ASN A 274 -30.49 -19.09 25.59
CA ASN A 274 -31.69 -19.37 26.41
C ASN A 274 -31.41 -20.07 27.74
N ASN A 275 -30.60 -21.14 27.73
CA ASN A 275 -30.27 -21.91 28.92
C ASN A 275 -28.76 -21.93 29.17
N ALA A 276 -28.34 -21.44 30.33
CA ALA A 276 -26.94 -21.48 30.78
C ALA A 276 -26.51 -22.87 31.31
N ALA A 277 -27.38 -23.88 31.26
CA ALA A 277 -27.05 -25.26 31.65
C ALA A 277 -25.84 -25.78 30.85
N GLY A 278 -24.68 -25.89 31.50
CA GLY A 278 -23.41 -26.28 30.89
C GLY A 278 -22.42 -25.15 30.70
N ALA A 279 -22.85 -23.88 30.75
CA ALA A 279 -21.98 -22.71 30.76
C ALA A 279 -21.36 -22.52 32.16
N ASN A 280 -20.47 -23.42 32.58
CA ASN A 280 -19.88 -23.43 33.92
C ASN A 280 -18.47 -22.79 33.95
N ALA A 281 -17.82 -22.80 35.11
CA ALA A 281 -16.45 -22.32 35.29
C ALA A 281 -15.45 -22.90 34.26
N ALA A 282 -15.58 -24.18 33.90
CA ALA A 282 -14.71 -24.81 32.92
C ALA A 282 -14.91 -24.23 31.51
N ALA A 283 -16.15 -23.92 31.10
CA ALA A 283 -16.42 -23.25 29.83
C ALA A 283 -15.80 -21.84 29.77
N ALA A 284 -15.86 -21.08 30.88
CA ALA A 284 -15.19 -19.79 30.99
C ALA A 284 -13.66 -19.90 30.89
N ASP A 285 -13.05 -20.87 31.57
CA ASP A 285 -11.60 -21.09 31.51
C ASP A 285 -11.15 -21.48 30.08
N LYS A 286 -11.98 -22.20 29.34
CA LYS A 286 -11.73 -22.55 27.92
C LYS A 286 -11.85 -21.36 26.99
N ALA A 287 -12.81 -20.47 27.22
CA ALA A 287 -12.91 -19.19 26.50
C ALA A 287 -11.67 -18.32 26.76
N ALA A 288 -11.26 -18.19 28.03
CA ALA A 288 -10.04 -17.46 28.41
C ALA A 288 -8.77 -18.07 27.81
N ALA A 289 -8.65 -19.40 27.80
CA ALA A 289 -7.53 -20.12 27.20
C ALA A 289 -7.45 -19.94 25.68
N ALA A 290 -8.59 -19.82 24.99
CA ALA A 290 -8.60 -19.53 23.56
C ALA A 290 -8.10 -18.10 23.29
N VAL A 291 -8.57 -17.11 24.06
CA VAL A 291 -8.12 -15.72 23.95
C VAL A 291 -6.64 -15.57 24.27
N SER A 292 -6.14 -16.22 25.32
CA SER A 292 -4.73 -16.08 25.72
C SER A 292 -3.77 -16.64 24.67
N LYS A 293 -4.18 -17.71 23.96
CA LYS A 293 -3.41 -18.37 22.91
C LYS A 293 -3.54 -17.74 21.52
N ALA A 294 -4.57 -16.92 21.29
CA ALA A 294 -4.74 -16.20 20.03
C ALA A 294 -4.03 -14.83 20.08
N SER A 295 -3.28 -14.52 19.03
CA SER A 295 -2.77 -13.16 18.76
C SER A 295 -3.87 -12.26 18.21
N GLY A 296 -3.68 -10.93 18.26
CA GLY A 296 -4.62 -9.98 17.69
C GLY A 296 -4.82 -10.18 16.18
N GLU A 297 -3.75 -10.56 15.49
CA GLU A 297 -3.70 -10.81 14.05
C GLU A 297 -4.51 -12.06 13.69
N GLN A 298 -4.36 -13.13 14.46
CA GLN A 298 -5.15 -14.35 14.28
C GLN A 298 -6.64 -14.10 14.50
N ILE A 299 -6.97 -13.31 15.52
CA ILE A 299 -8.36 -12.89 15.80
C ILE A 299 -8.90 -12.08 14.61
N LEU A 300 -8.16 -11.06 14.15
CA LEU A 300 -8.55 -10.21 13.03
C LEU A 300 -8.74 -11.03 11.74
N ASN A 301 -7.77 -11.88 11.39
CA ASN A 301 -7.84 -12.75 10.21
C ASN A 301 -9.07 -13.67 10.25
N ALA A 302 -9.37 -14.26 11.41
CA ALA A 302 -10.54 -15.12 11.57
C ALA A 302 -11.87 -14.35 11.42
N ILE A 303 -11.92 -13.08 11.86
CA ILE A 303 -13.08 -12.20 11.64
C ILE A 303 -13.22 -11.85 10.15
N VAL A 304 -12.12 -11.41 9.52
CA VAL A 304 -12.09 -11.01 8.10
C VAL A 304 -12.51 -12.16 7.20
N ALA A 305 -11.99 -13.37 7.44
CA ALA A 305 -12.35 -14.57 6.69
C ALA A 305 -13.82 -14.97 6.86
N ALA A 306 -14.47 -14.57 7.96
CA ALA A 306 -15.87 -14.90 8.25
C ALA A 306 -16.87 -13.89 7.68
N ALA A 307 -16.40 -12.67 7.39
CA ALA A 307 -17.22 -11.49 7.06
C ALA A 307 -17.89 -11.51 5.68
N ASP A 308 -17.71 -12.59 4.91
CA ASP A 308 -18.41 -12.77 3.64
C ASP A 308 -19.88 -13.16 3.84
N GLY A 309 -20.76 -12.35 3.24
CA GLY A 309 -22.21 -12.48 3.33
C GLY A 309 -22.78 -12.06 4.69
N ASN A 310 -24.11 -12.05 4.78
CA ASN A 310 -24.82 -11.91 6.05
C ASN A 310 -25.06 -13.29 6.67
N LYS A 311 -24.99 -13.36 7.99
CA LYS A 311 -25.21 -14.58 8.77
C LYS A 311 -26.35 -14.37 9.76
N ASP A 312 -27.18 -15.39 9.94
CA ASP A 312 -28.36 -15.33 10.84
C ASP A 312 -28.07 -15.86 12.25
N GLY A 313 -26.88 -16.42 12.47
CA GLY A 313 -26.49 -17.04 13.73
C GLY A 313 -26.84 -18.53 13.80
N LYS A 314 -25.98 -19.30 14.47
CA LYS A 314 -26.18 -20.74 14.67
C LYS A 314 -25.81 -21.11 16.11
N ARG A 315 -26.39 -22.21 16.59
CA ARG A 315 -25.99 -22.80 17.88
C ARG A 315 -24.52 -23.19 17.81
N ALA A 316 -23.79 -23.18 18.93
CA ALA A 316 -22.34 -23.40 18.93
C ALA A 316 -21.91 -24.71 18.22
N ASN A 317 -22.68 -25.78 18.35
CA ASN A 317 -22.40 -27.07 17.69
C ASN A 317 -22.73 -27.09 16.17
N GLN A 318 -23.34 -26.04 15.64
CA GLN A 318 -23.69 -25.86 14.22
C GLN A 318 -22.96 -24.67 13.58
N ALA A 319 -22.33 -23.80 14.38
CA ALA A 319 -21.59 -22.65 13.89
C ALA A 319 -20.35 -23.10 13.10
N GLU A 320 -20.22 -22.59 11.87
CA GLU A 320 -19.10 -22.91 10.97
C GLU A 320 -18.05 -21.79 10.93
N ASN A 321 -18.46 -20.58 11.35
CA ASN A 321 -17.62 -19.40 11.37
C ASN A 321 -17.86 -18.56 12.65
N PRO A 322 -16.92 -17.67 13.01
CA PRO A 322 -17.03 -16.79 14.16
C PRO A 322 -18.29 -15.93 14.24
N ILE A 323 -18.85 -15.49 13.12
CA ILE A 323 -20.05 -14.63 13.09
C ILE A 323 -21.28 -15.46 13.49
N ASP A 324 -21.46 -16.64 12.91
CA ASP A 324 -22.55 -17.57 13.28
C ASP A 324 -22.54 -17.85 14.79
N ALA A 325 -21.35 -18.10 15.34
CA ALA A 325 -21.14 -18.35 16.76
C ALA A 325 -21.42 -17.12 17.63
N ALA A 326 -20.95 -15.95 17.22
CA ALA A 326 -21.11 -14.71 17.97
C ALA A 326 -22.58 -14.27 18.06
N ILE A 327 -23.35 -14.41 16.98
CA ILE A 327 -24.81 -14.21 17.00
C ILE A 327 -25.44 -15.28 17.91
N GLY A 328 -25.08 -16.55 17.68
CA GLY A 328 -25.52 -17.68 18.48
C GLY A 328 -27.01 -17.99 18.32
N SER A 329 -27.42 -19.13 18.88
CA SER A 329 -28.84 -19.47 19.08
C SER A 329 -29.00 -20.41 20.28
N ALA A 330 -30.22 -20.49 20.83
CA ALA A 330 -30.70 -21.44 21.86
C ALA A 330 -29.66 -21.96 22.89
N ASP A 331 -29.79 -23.21 23.34
CA ASP A 331 -29.12 -23.78 24.52
C ASP A 331 -27.60 -23.95 24.39
N ALA A 332 -26.91 -23.99 25.53
CA ALA A 332 -25.48 -24.22 25.60
C ALA A 332 -25.05 -25.49 24.84
N ALA A 333 -23.98 -25.35 24.06
CA ALA A 333 -23.39 -26.46 23.32
C ALA A 333 -21.89 -26.23 23.15
N GLU A 334 -21.15 -27.32 22.92
CA GLU A 334 -19.75 -27.21 22.52
C GLU A 334 -19.65 -26.75 21.07
N PHE A 335 -18.59 -26.03 20.74
CA PHE A 335 -18.29 -25.66 19.37
C PHE A 335 -18.08 -26.90 18.49
N HIS A 336 -18.60 -26.82 17.26
CA HIS A 336 -18.28 -27.76 16.19
C HIS A 336 -16.77 -27.78 15.91
N ALA A 337 -16.23 -28.88 15.36
CA ALA A 337 -14.79 -29.04 15.09
C ALA A 337 -14.20 -27.85 14.31
N ASN A 338 -14.95 -27.31 13.35
CA ASN A 338 -14.55 -26.15 12.54
C ASN A 338 -14.33 -24.85 13.34
N MET A 339 -14.91 -24.73 14.54
CA MET A 339 -14.83 -23.57 15.42
C MET A 339 -13.83 -23.74 16.57
N ARG A 340 -13.28 -24.94 16.82
CA ARG A 340 -12.40 -25.23 17.99
C ARG A 340 -10.99 -24.62 17.92
N LYS A 341 -10.69 -23.89 16.85
CA LYS A 341 -9.44 -23.18 16.63
C LYS A 341 -9.40 -21.93 17.52
N ASN A 342 -8.29 -21.67 18.23
CA ASN A 342 -8.21 -20.58 19.21
C ASN A 342 -8.58 -19.22 18.60
N ALA A 343 -8.09 -18.96 17.38
CA ALA A 343 -8.37 -17.73 16.64
C ALA A 343 -9.87 -17.55 16.38
N LYS A 344 -10.57 -18.62 15.98
CA LYS A 344 -12.00 -18.58 15.68
C LYS A 344 -12.86 -18.41 16.93
N VAL A 345 -12.52 -19.10 18.02
CA VAL A 345 -13.20 -18.92 19.31
C VAL A 345 -12.99 -17.49 19.80
N ALA A 346 -11.76 -16.98 19.80
CA ALA A 346 -11.45 -15.62 20.22
C ALA A 346 -12.12 -14.56 19.32
N ALA A 347 -12.18 -14.77 18.00
CA ALA A 347 -12.94 -13.93 17.08
C ALA A 347 -14.44 -13.89 17.41
N ALA A 348 -15.05 -15.04 17.71
CA ALA A 348 -16.46 -15.07 18.13
C ALA A 348 -16.66 -14.33 19.46
N ILE A 349 -15.72 -14.46 20.40
CA ILE A 349 -15.74 -13.74 21.68
C ILE A 349 -15.66 -12.23 21.46
N VAL A 350 -14.74 -11.75 20.61
CA VAL A 350 -14.60 -10.32 20.31
C VAL A 350 -15.88 -9.78 19.66
N LEU A 351 -16.36 -10.45 18.61
CA LEU A 351 -17.56 -10.04 17.89
C LEU A 351 -18.78 -9.98 18.81
N ARG A 352 -18.98 -11.00 19.66
CA ARG A 352 -20.08 -10.99 20.63
C ARG A 352 -19.88 -9.97 21.73
N GLY A 353 -18.65 -9.75 22.21
CA GLY A 353 -18.37 -8.76 23.26
C GLY A 353 -18.57 -7.31 22.81
N MET A 354 -18.47 -7.04 21.51
CA MET A 354 -18.65 -5.70 20.91
C MET A 354 -20.08 -5.47 20.37
N ALA A 355 -20.82 -6.52 20.04
CA ALA A 355 -22.11 -6.41 19.38
C ALA A 355 -23.26 -5.99 20.31
N LYS A 356 -24.27 -5.34 19.72
CA LYS A 356 -25.55 -5.06 20.39
C LYS A 356 -26.20 -6.36 20.84
N ASN A 357 -26.71 -6.38 22.08
CA ASN A 357 -27.23 -7.58 22.76
C ASN A 357 -26.22 -8.72 22.91
N GLY A 358 -24.95 -8.46 22.63
CA GLY A 358 -23.87 -9.40 22.79
C GLY A 358 -23.55 -9.62 24.27
N LYS A 359 -23.90 -10.80 24.77
CA LYS A 359 -23.76 -11.17 26.18
C LYS A 359 -23.33 -12.62 26.32
N PHE A 360 -22.55 -12.91 27.34
CA PHE A 360 -22.11 -14.27 27.65
C PHE A 360 -22.93 -14.87 28.80
N ALA A 361 -23.24 -16.16 28.67
CA ALA A 361 -23.93 -16.92 29.70
C ALA A 361 -22.92 -17.61 30.61
N LEU A 362 -23.14 -17.56 31.93
CA LEU A 362 -22.38 -18.34 32.89
C LEU A 362 -23.26 -18.73 34.09
N ASN A 363 -23.43 -20.03 34.31
CA ASN A 363 -24.12 -20.58 35.46
C ASN A 363 -23.17 -20.61 36.67
N GLY A 364 -23.37 -19.70 37.62
CA GLY A 364 -22.53 -19.53 38.81
C GLY A 364 -21.69 -18.24 38.80
N GLY A 365 -21.51 -17.62 39.97
CA GLY A 365 -20.91 -16.28 40.10
C GLY A 365 -19.38 -16.21 40.04
N GLU A 366 -18.67 -17.29 40.41
CA GLU A 366 -17.24 -17.24 40.79
C GLU A 366 -16.28 -16.94 39.64
N LYS A 367 -16.70 -17.10 38.37
CA LYS A 367 -15.84 -16.89 37.17
C LYS A 367 -16.34 -15.80 36.22
N LYS A 368 -17.39 -15.06 36.58
CA LYS A 368 -17.93 -13.98 35.73
C LYS A 368 -16.90 -12.89 35.44
N ALA A 369 -16.17 -12.47 36.48
CA ALA A 369 -15.11 -11.47 36.34
C ALA A 369 -13.96 -11.97 35.45
N GLY A 370 -13.58 -13.24 35.57
CA GLY A 370 -12.53 -13.84 34.74
C GLY A 370 -12.93 -13.94 33.26
N LEU A 371 -14.18 -14.32 32.97
CA LEU A 371 -14.69 -14.35 31.60
C LEU A 371 -14.76 -12.94 31.01
N LYS A 372 -15.25 -11.95 31.77
CA LYS A 372 -15.27 -10.55 31.35
C LYS A 372 -13.86 -10.02 31.05
N ALA A 373 -12.90 -10.26 31.94
CA ALA A 373 -11.51 -9.87 31.72
C ALA A 373 -10.89 -10.53 30.48
N ALA A 374 -11.25 -11.79 30.19
CA ALA A 374 -10.83 -12.44 28.95
C ALA A 374 -11.44 -11.78 27.70
N VAL A 375 -12.71 -11.36 27.74
CA VAL A 375 -13.33 -10.62 26.63
C VAL A 375 -12.64 -9.27 26.44
N GLU A 376 -12.44 -8.51 27.52
CA GLU A 376 -11.74 -7.22 27.50
C GLU A 376 -10.32 -7.35 26.95
N ALA A 377 -9.58 -8.38 27.38
CA ALA A 377 -8.24 -8.67 26.86
C ALA A 377 -8.27 -9.01 25.36
N ALA A 378 -9.26 -9.75 24.88
CA ALA A 378 -9.41 -10.05 23.46
C ALA A 378 -9.67 -8.79 22.62
N VAL A 379 -10.55 -7.91 23.11
CA VAL A 379 -10.86 -6.62 22.48
C VAL A 379 -9.64 -5.68 22.52
N ALA A 380 -8.91 -5.63 23.64
CA ALA A 380 -7.70 -4.82 23.78
C ALA A 380 -6.59 -5.25 22.81
N LYS A 381 -6.31 -6.56 22.70
CA LYS A 381 -5.35 -7.10 21.72
C LYS A 381 -5.67 -6.66 20.29
N LEU A 382 -6.96 -6.62 19.93
CA LEU A 382 -7.39 -6.17 18.61
C LEU A 382 -7.24 -4.65 18.44
N GLY A 383 -7.60 -3.88 19.46
CA GLY A 383 -7.46 -2.42 19.46
C GLY A 383 -6.02 -1.94 19.38
N GLU A 384 -5.11 -2.59 20.11
CA GLU A 384 -3.67 -2.32 20.06
C GLU A 384 -3.10 -2.59 18.66
N LEU A 385 -3.41 -3.75 18.07
CA LEU A 385 -2.99 -4.09 16.71
C LEU A 385 -3.49 -3.08 15.67
N LEU A 386 -4.77 -2.71 15.71
CA LEU A 386 -5.34 -1.71 14.80
C LEU A 386 -4.66 -0.34 14.98
N THR A 387 -4.28 0.02 16.21
CA THR A 387 -3.55 1.25 16.51
C THR A 387 -2.10 1.20 15.99
N GLU A 388 -1.42 0.06 16.12
CA GLU A 388 -0.05 -0.12 15.60
C GLU A 388 -0.03 -0.10 14.07
N ILE A 389 -0.97 -0.77 13.41
CA ILE A 389 -1.15 -0.70 11.95
C ILE A 389 -1.40 0.74 11.50
N ALA A 390 -2.23 1.49 12.24
CA ALA A 390 -2.49 2.90 11.94
C ALA A 390 -1.24 3.78 12.08
N LYS A 391 -0.45 3.61 13.15
CA LYS A 391 0.79 4.38 13.39
C LYS A 391 1.88 4.07 12.35
N ALA A 392 2.05 2.80 12.00
CA ALA A 392 3.01 2.37 11.00
C ALA A 392 2.70 2.97 9.61
N ALA A 393 1.41 3.05 9.25
CA ALA A 393 0.97 3.67 8.02
C ALA A 393 1.08 5.22 8.04
N GLN A 394 0.85 5.86 9.19
CA GLN A 394 0.96 7.31 9.38
C GLN A 394 2.41 7.84 9.27
N GLY A 395 3.40 7.09 9.78
CA GLY A 395 4.80 7.54 9.81
C GLY A 395 5.44 7.72 8.44
N ILE A 396 5.00 6.96 7.44
CA ILE A 396 5.57 6.96 6.08
C ILE A 396 4.81 7.91 5.15
N ALA A 397 3.49 7.86 5.14
CA ALA A 397 2.69 8.62 4.15
C ALA A 397 2.74 10.14 4.38
N GLY A 398 2.47 10.61 5.60
CA GLY A 398 2.39 12.06 5.91
C GLY A 398 3.73 12.80 5.96
N LYS A 399 4.85 12.06 5.80
CA LYS A 399 6.22 12.60 5.89
C LYS A 399 6.96 12.52 4.55
N ILE A 400 6.35 11.95 3.53
CA ILE A 400 6.78 12.03 2.11
C ILE A 400 6.00 13.16 1.38
N GLU A 401 4.91 13.67 1.97
CA GLU A 401 4.09 14.78 1.45
C GLU A 401 4.92 16.05 1.14
N GLY A 402 4.81 16.58 -0.09
CA GLY A 402 5.44 17.83 -0.52
C GLY A 402 6.93 17.75 -0.86
N ALA A 403 7.46 16.57 -1.18
CA ALA A 403 8.77 16.45 -1.82
C ALA A 403 8.72 17.06 -3.23
N ASP A 404 9.04 18.35 -3.35
CA ASP A 404 9.19 19.05 -4.63
C ASP A 404 10.50 18.60 -5.33
N GLY A 405 10.51 17.35 -5.80
CA GLY A 405 11.65 16.69 -6.45
C GLY A 405 11.40 15.24 -6.85
N GLU A 406 12.03 14.78 -7.91
CA GLU A 406 12.04 13.36 -8.30
C GLU A 406 12.84 12.52 -7.28
N ILE A 407 12.49 11.25 -7.10
CA ILE A 407 13.32 10.32 -6.32
C ILE A 407 14.72 10.30 -6.94
N GLY A 408 15.75 10.54 -6.11
CA GLY A 408 17.13 10.62 -6.58
C GLY A 408 17.44 11.88 -7.40
N GLU A 409 16.73 13.00 -7.17
CA GLU A 409 17.07 14.27 -7.80
C GLU A 409 18.55 14.64 -7.50
N VAL A 410 19.32 14.80 -8.57
CA VAL A 410 20.73 15.22 -8.52
C VAL A 410 20.87 16.65 -9.05
N LYS A 411 21.49 17.53 -8.27
CA LYS A 411 21.80 18.91 -8.63
C LYS A 411 23.29 19.12 -8.89
N THR A 412 23.60 20.10 -9.75
CA THR A 412 24.98 20.47 -10.12
C THR A 412 25.72 21.27 -9.05
N ALA A 413 25.01 21.81 -8.06
CA ALA A 413 25.51 22.42 -6.81
C ALA A 413 24.32 22.68 -5.86
N ASN A 414 24.60 22.97 -4.58
CA ASN A 414 23.61 23.44 -3.60
C ASN A 414 22.38 22.53 -3.45
N ALA A 415 22.58 21.25 -3.11
CA ALA A 415 21.47 20.34 -2.83
C ALA A 415 20.75 20.66 -1.51
N GLY A 416 21.34 21.49 -0.64
CA GLY A 416 20.75 21.86 0.65
C GLY A 416 20.67 20.69 1.63
N ALA A 417 20.02 20.92 2.77
CA ALA A 417 19.65 19.87 3.71
C ALA A 417 18.28 19.29 3.34
N ALA A 418 18.09 17.99 3.55
CA ALA A 418 16.77 17.37 3.46
C ALA A 418 15.91 17.77 4.66
N ASP A 419 14.60 17.69 4.53
CA ASP A 419 13.67 18.03 5.60
C ASP A 419 13.81 17.06 6.78
N LYS A 420 14.16 17.60 7.94
CA LYS A 420 14.42 16.82 9.16
C LYS A 420 13.21 15.97 9.57
N ASP A 421 12.01 16.54 9.52
CA ASP A 421 10.80 15.86 9.97
C ASP A 421 10.40 14.75 9.00
N SER A 422 10.64 14.96 7.70
CA SER A 422 10.45 13.98 6.64
C SER A 422 11.37 12.78 6.84
N VAL A 423 12.69 12.99 6.94
CA VAL A 423 13.67 11.91 7.11
C VAL A 423 13.40 11.10 8.38
N ASN A 424 13.21 11.79 9.51
CA ASN A 424 12.90 11.10 10.78
C ASN A 424 11.58 10.34 10.70
N GLY A 425 10.55 10.94 10.10
CA GLY A 425 9.25 10.32 9.90
C GLY A 425 9.33 9.00 9.13
N ILE A 426 9.98 9.03 7.96
CA ILE A 426 10.18 7.85 7.10
C ILE A 426 10.92 6.75 7.87
N ALA A 427 12.02 7.10 8.55
CA ALA A 427 12.81 6.13 9.30
C ALA A 427 12.02 5.49 10.46
N GLN A 428 11.28 6.30 11.24
CA GLN A 428 10.43 5.81 12.33
C GLN A 428 9.26 4.97 11.79
N GLY A 429 8.67 5.35 10.65
CA GLY A 429 7.62 4.59 9.99
C GLY A 429 8.11 3.22 9.52
N MET A 430 9.26 3.16 8.85
CA MET A 430 9.89 1.90 8.43
C MET A 430 10.24 1.02 9.64
N LYS A 431 10.75 1.62 10.73
CA LYS A 431 10.96 0.92 12.00
C LYS A 431 9.67 0.33 12.56
N ALA A 432 8.59 1.09 12.62
CA ALA A 432 7.31 0.61 13.13
C ALA A 432 6.76 -0.57 12.29
N ILE A 433 6.89 -0.51 10.96
CA ILE A 433 6.55 -1.63 10.08
C ILE A 433 7.40 -2.86 10.39
N VAL A 434 8.71 -2.69 10.59
CA VAL A 434 9.63 -3.79 10.90
C VAL A 434 9.35 -4.41 12.27
N GLU A 435 9.08 -3.60 13.29
CA GLU A 435 8.72 -4.10 14.62
C GLU A 435 7.40 -4.85 14.59
N ALA A 436 6.39 -4.33 13.87
CA ALA A 436 5.14 -5.03 13.63
C ALA A 436 5.38 -6.37 12.88
N ALA A 437 6.23 -6.37 11.85
CA ALA A 437 6.61 -7.57 11.11
C ALA A 437 7.30 -8.61 12.02
N LYS A 438 8.24 -8.18 12.88
CA LYS A 438 8.93 -9.05 13.85
C LYS A 438 7.95 -9.67 14.85
N LYS A 439 6.99 -8.90 15.38
CA LYS A 439 5.90 -9.43 16.22
C LYS A 439 5.03 -10.45 15.46
N GLY A 440 4.82 -10.25 14.15
CA GLY A 440 4.19 -11.20 13.23
C GLY A 440 5.04 -12.43 12.84
N GLY A 441 6.19 -12.64 13.52
CA GLY A 441 7.10 -13.76 13.28
C GLY A 441 7.90 -13.65 11.99
N VAL A 442 8.04 -12.45 11.41
CA VAL A 442 9.02 -12.18 10.35
C VAL A 442 10.40 -12.06 10.99
N VAL A 443 11.28 -12.99 10.66
CA VAL A 443 12.68 -12.88 11.04
C VAL A 443 13.39 -12.11 9.93
N LEU A 444 13.72 -10.85 10.18
CA LEU A 444 14.78 -10.20 9.41
C LEU A 444 16.07 -10.92 9.77
N LYS A 445 16.61 -11.71 8.84
CA LYS A 445 17.92 -12.34 9.04
C LYS A 445 18.92 -11.22 9.26
N ASP A 446 19.62 -11.25 10.39
CA ASP A 446 20.75 -10.36 10.62
C ASP A 446 21.86 -10.79 9.67
N THR A 447 22.05 -10.02 8.61
CA THR A 447 23.01 -10.29 7.53
C THR A 447 24.21 -9.35 7.61
N GLY A 448 24.38 -8.62 8.74
CA GLY A 448 25.48 -7.69 8.94
C GLY A 448 25.40 -6.43 8.07
N ASP A 449 26.46 -5.61 8.11
CA ASP A 449 26.42 -4.23 7.62
C ASP A 449 26.65 -4.07 6.09
N GLY A 450 26.55 -5.14 5.30
CA GLY A 450 26.87 -5.15 3.87
C GLY A 450 28.36 -5.01 3.54
N GLY A 451 29.25 -5.12 4.54
CA GLY A 451 30.70 -4.91 4.37
C GLY A 451 31.12 -3.43 4.39
N ASN A 452 32.42 -3.17 4.18
CA ASN A 452 32.96 -1.81 4.23
C ASN A 452 32.57 -1.01 2.98
N ALA A 453 32.16 0.24 3.19
CA ALA A 453 31.91 1.23 2.15
C ALA A 453 33.07 2.22 2.04
N ASP A 454 33.18 2.84 0.88
CA ASP A 454 34.12 3.93 0.64
C ASP A 454 33.53 5.25 1.20
N GLY A 455 34.32 5.96 2.01
CA GLY A 455 33.91 7.23 2.62
C GLY A 455 33.54 8.29 1.58
N ASN A 456 34.08 8.21 0.36
CA ASN A 456 33.79 9.15 -0.72
C ASN A 456 32.32 9.16 -1.15
N ALA A 457 31.52 8.14 -0.83
CA ALA A 457 30.07 8.19 -1.02
C ALA A 457 29.41 9.34 -0.24
N GLY A 458 30.03 9.85 0.84
CA GLY A 458 29.51 11.00 1.59
C GLY A 458 29.46 12.29 0.78
N LYS A 459 30.29 12.41 -0.25
CA LYS A 459 30.40 13.64 -1.06
C LYS A 459 29.11 13.95 -1.83
N VAL A 460 28.27 12.95 -2.14
CA VAL A 460 26.99 13.16 -2.84
C VAL A 460 25.89 13.75 -1.94
N PHE A 461 26.10 13.77 -0.62
CA PHE A 461 25.18 14.34 0.37
C PHE A 461 25.44 15.81 0.67
N ALA A 462 26.41 16.42 -0.03
CA ALA A 462 26.84 17.77 0.23
C ALA A 462 25.73 18.82 0.02
N GLY A 463 25.55 19.70 1.00
CA GLY A 463 24.62 20.82 0.88
C GLY A 463 25.18 22.00 0.07
N GLY A 464 26.51 22.12 -0.04
CA GLY A 464 27.25 23.18 -0.72
C GLY A 464 28.00 22.70 -1.97
N ALA A 465 29.34 22.58 -1.89
CA ALA A 465 30.18 22.11 -3.01
C ALA A 465 29.85 20.65 -3.37
N ALA A 466 29.64 20.36 -4.64
CA ALA A 466 29.12 19.07 -5.08
C ALA A 466 30.20 17.98 -5.19
N GLY A 467 29.80 16.71 -5.08
CA GLY A 467 30.68 15.55 -5.25
C GLY A 467 31.14 15.36 -6.70
N ASP A 468 32.12 14.50 -6.93
CA ASP A 468 32.60 14.13 -8.26
C ASP A 468 31.95 12.83 -8.78
N ALA A 469 32.19 12.46 -10.04
CA ALA A 469 31.67 11.22 -10.61
C ALA A 469 32.15 9.97 -9.84
N ALA A 470 33.35 10.00 -9.26
CA ALA A 470 33.85 8.90 -8.44
C ALA A 470 33.00 8.71 -7.17
N ALA A 471 32.53 9.78 -6.53
CA ALA A 471 31.62 9.71 -5.40
C ALA A 471 30.27 9.07 -5.76
N ALA A 472 29.75 9.35 -6.96
CA ALA A 472 28.55 8.69 -7.49
C ALA A 472 28.75 7.18 -7.61
N ASP A 473 29.87 6.74 -8.19
CA ASP A 473 30.21 5.31 -8.32
C ASP A 473 30.32 4.63 -6.96
N LYS A 474 30.87 5.32 -5.94
CA LYS A 474 30.96 4.78 -4.58
C LYS A 474 29.60 4.67 -3.91
N ALA A 475 28.71 5.64 -4.11
CA ALA A 475 27.33 5.58 -3.62
C ALA A 475 26.56 4.42 -4.26
N ALA A 476 26.66 4.26 -5.58
CA ALA A 476 26.06 3.15 -6.32
C ALA A 476 26.65 1.77 -5.91
N ALA A 477 27.96 1.70 -5.71
CA ALA A 477 28.62 0.50 -5.22
C ALA A 477 28.18 0.11 -3.80
N ALA A 478 27.86 1.07 -2.94
CA ALA A 478 27.35 0.79 -1.60
C ALA A 478 25.92 0.25 -1.64
N VAL A 479 25.06 0.81 -2.50
CA VAL A 479 23.69 0.32 -2.72
C VAL A 479 23.72 -1.12 -3.27
N SER A 480 24.48 -1.38 -4.32
CA SER A 480 24.54 -2.71 -4.96
C SER A 480 25.12 -3.82 -4.07
N LYS A 481 25.91 -3.45 -3.04
CA LYS A 481 26.50 -4.41 -2.09
C LYS A 481 25.67 -4.64 -0.83
N ALA A 482 24.66 -3.81 -0.59
CA ALA A 482 23.77 -3.95 0.55
C ALA A 482 22.46 -4.63 0.11
N SER A 483 22.03 -5.66 0.82
CA SER A 483 20.71 -6.25 0.58
C SER A 483 19.60 -5.33 1.11
N GLY A 484 18.38 -5.49 0.61
CA GLY A 484 17.21 -4.75 1.10
C GLY A 484 17.00 -4.92 2.62
N GLU A 485 17.22 -6.12 3.15
CA GLU A 485 17.16 -6.39 4.59
C GLU A 485 18.26 -5.67 5.37
N GLN A 486 19.48 -5.59 4.82
CA GLN A 486 20.58 -4.86 5.47
C GLN A 486 20.31 -3.35 5.51
N ILE A 487 19.81 -2.80 4.40
CA ILE A 487 19.38 -1.39 4.31
C ILE A 487 18.28 -1.13 5.33
N LEU A 488 17.24 -1.97 5.36
CA LEU A 488 16.12 -1.83 6.26
C LEU A 488 16.55 -1.95 7.74
N ASN A 489 17.41 -2.91 8.07
CA ASN A 489 17.99 -3.04 9.42
C ASN A 489 18.80 -1.81 9.81
N ALA A 490 19.58 -1.24 8.89
CA ALA A 490 20.35 -0.02 9.15
C ALA A 490 19.45 1.21 9.37
N ILE A 491 18.33 1.33 8.65
CA ILE A 491 17.33 2.37 8.87
C ILE A 491 16.67 2.20 10.25
N VAL A 492 16.24 0.99 10.57
CA VAL A 492 15.61 0.65 11.87
C VAL A 492 16.53 0.99 13.03
N ALA A 493 17.80 0.57 12.96
CA ALA A 493 18.81 0.86 13.98
C ALA A 493 19.11 2.37 14.08
N ALA A 494 19.05 3.11 12.96
CA ALA A 494 19.26 4.56 12.97
C ALA A 494 18.11 5.30 13.67
N ALA A 495 16.88 4.79 13.53
CA ALA A 495 15.68 5.33 14.17
C ALA A 495 15.64 5.06 15.69
N ASP A 496 16.50 4.18 16.22
CA ASP A 496 16.63 3.99 17.66
C ASP A 496 17.16 5.26 18.36
N GLY A 497 16.61 5.55 19.54
CA GLY A 497 16.95 6.75 20.31
C GLY A 497 16.19 8.02 19.91
N GLY A 498 15.17 7.91 19.07
CA GLY A 498 14.24 9.02 18.74
C GLY A 498 14.70 9.89 17.55
N ASN A 499 14.17 11.11 17.48
CA ASN A 499 14.44 12.04 16.36
C ASN A 499 15.90 12.50 16.36
N LYS A 500 16.51 12.56 15.17
CA LYS A 500 17.89 12.96 14.95
C LYS A 500 17.99 14.29 14.20
N ASP A 501 19.11 14.96 14.36
CA ASP A 501 19.48 16.19 13.66
C ASP A 501 20.41 15.90 12.48
N GLY A 502 20.36 16.75 11.46
CA GLY A 502 21.26 16.64 10.32
C GLY A 502 22.70 17.02 10.67
N LYS A 503 23.65 16.27 10.13
CA LYS A 503 25.09 16.52 10.30
C LYS A 503 25.81 16.46 8.96
N ARG A 504 26.97 17.13 8.89
CA ARG A 504 27.88 17.00 7.74
C ARG A 504 28.33 15.55 7.58
N ALA A 505 28.68 15.12 6.37
CA ALA A 505 29.07 13.75 6.07
C ALA A 505 30.19 13.25 7.00
N ASN A 506 31.19 14.10 7.28
CA ASN A 506 32.31 13.78 8.17
C ASN A 506 31.96 13.75 9.68
N GLN A 507 30.73 14.09 10.05
CA GLN A 507 30.22 14.11 11.42
C GLN A 507 28.98 13.21 11.62
N ALA A 508 28.40 12.71 10.54
CA ALA A 508 27.22 11.84 10.61
C ALA A 508 27.57 10.51 11.27
N GLU A 509 26.85 10.15 12.33
CA GLU A 509 27.11 8.90 13.07
C GLU A 509 26.15 7.78 12.68
N ASN A 510 25.03 8.13 12.04
CA ASN A 510 23.99 7.20 11.61
C ASN A 510 23.36 7.67 10.28
N PRO A 511 22.64 6.76 9.58
CA PRO A 511 21.98 7.07 8.32
C PRO A 511 21.05 8.29 8.31
N ILE A 512 20.33 8.56 9.41
CA ILE A 512 19.40 9.70 9.50
C ILE A 512 20.18 11.03 9.56
N ASP A 513 21.26 11.08 10.38
CA ASP A 513 22.14 12.26 10.46
C ASP A 513 22.64 12.65 9.05
N ALA A 514 23.09 11.65 8.28
CA ALA A 514 23.62 11.79 6.93
C ALA A 514 22.55 12.18 5.90
N ALA A 515 21.38 11.53 5.95
CA ALA A 515 20.29 11.80 5.01
C ALA A 515 19.77 13.23 5.12
N ILE A 516 19.60 13.75 6.35
CA ILE A 516 19.23 15.15 6.58
C ILE A 516 20.37 16.08 6.10
N GLY A 517 21.60 15.80 6.52
CA GLY A 517 22.76 16.61 6.12
C GLY A 517 22.74 18.04 6.70
N THR A 518 23.61 18.90 6.19
CA THR A 518 23.58 20.35 6.49
C THR A 518 23.70 21.16 5.20
N ALA A 519 23.13 22.36 5.16
CA ALA A 519 23.12 23.20 3.96
C ALA A 519 24.52 23.65 3.47
N ASN A 520 25.54 23.65 4.34
CA ASN A 520 26.89 24.14 4.02
C ASN A 520 27.96 23.05 4.13
N ASP A 521 27.62 21.83 3.71
CA ASP A 521 28.60 20.73 3.65
C ASP A 521 29.39 20.78 2.33
N ASN A 522 30.72 20.69 2.42
CA ASN A 522 31.65 20.89 1.30
C ASN A 522 32.21 19.54 0.81
N ALA A 523 31.35 18.68 0.25
CA ALA A 523 31.72 17.37 -0.31
C ALA A 523 32.75 16.60 0.55
N ALA A 524 32.42 16.40 1.83
CA ALA A 524 33.27 15.64 2.73
C ALA A 524 33.04 14.13 2.61
N GLU A 525 34.06 13.34 2.94
CA GLU A 525 33.90 11.90 3.11
C GLU A 525 33.06 11.59 4.35
N PHE A 526 32.38 10.45 4.34
CA PHE A 526 31.65 9.96 5.50
C PHE A 526 32.57 9.65 6.69
N HIS A 527 32.10 9.96 7.89
CA HIS A 527 32.71 9.52 9.15
C HIS A 527 32.82 7.99 9.21
N ASP A 528 33.80 7.46 9.96
CA ASP A 528 34.07 6.01 10.02
C ASP A 528 32.86 5.18 10.45
N LYS A 529 31.99 5.75 11.31
CA LYS A 529 30.72 5.11 11.74
C LYS A 529 29.73 4.86 10.59
N MET A 530 29.86 5.60 9.49
CA MET A 530 29.03 5.52 8.28
C MET A 530 29.64 4.68 7.15
N LYS A 531 30.91 4.25 7.25
CA LYS A 531 31.62 3.49 6.20
C LYS A 531 31.21 2.01 6.09
N LYS A 532 29.91 1.74 6.12
CA LYS A 532 29.31 0.42 5.88
C LYS A 532 28.30 0.51 4.75
N ASN A 533 28.30 -0.46 3.85
CA ASN A 533 27.47 -0.39 2.64
C ASN A 533 25.98 -0.24 2.99
N ALA A 534 25.49 -0.98 3.99
CA ALA A 534 24.12 -0.88 4.47
C ALA A 534 23.78 0.50 5.04
N LYS A 535 24.72 1.15 5.75
CA LYS A 535 24.49 2.48 6.33
C LYS A 535 24.50 3.58 5.27
N VAL A 536 25.43 3.51 4.32
CA VAL A 536 25.47 4.43 3.18
C VAL A 536 24.20 4.28 2.34
N ALA A 537 23.83 3.06 1.99
CA ALA A 537 22.62 2.77 1.23
C ALA A 537 21.34 3.21 1.99
N ALA A 538 21.26 2.99 3.30
CA ALA A 538 20.18 3.51 4.14
C ALA A 538 20.07 5.05 4.11
N ALA A 539 21.20 5.76 4.17
CA ALA A 539 21.20 7.22 4.04
C ALA A 539 20.73 7.66 2.64
N ILE A 540 21.13 6.93 1.59
CA ILE A 540 20.71 7.19 0.19
C ILE A 540 19.20 7.01 0.07
N VAL A 541 18.64 5.91 0.57
CA VAL A 541 17.19 5.64 0.56
C VAL A 541 16.43 6.74 1.29
N LEU A 542 16.83 7.01 2.54
CA LEU A 542 16.15 8.00 3.38
C LEU A 542 16.17 9.38 2.73
N ARG A 543 17.31 9.79 2.15
CA ARG A 543 17.41 11.06 1.44
C ARG A 543 16.63 11.06 0.15
N GLY A 544 16.68 10.00 -0.65
CA GLY A 544 15.95 9.91 -1.92
C GLY A 544 14.43 9.90 -1.77
N MET A 545 13.91 9.46 -0.62
CA MET A 545 12.48 9.45 -0.31
C MET A 545 11.99 10.72 0.42
N ALA A 546 12.90 11.48 1.05
CA ALA A 546 12.53 12.59 1.91
C ALA A 546 12.24 13.88 1.14
N LYS A 547 11.37 14.71 1.71
CA LYS A 547 11.14 16.09 1.26
C LYS A 547 12.46 16.87 1.25
N ASN A 548 12.69 17.62 0.17
CA ASN A 548 13.95 18.33 -0.09
C ASN A 548 15.21 17.44 -0.13
N GLY A 549 15.02 16.13 -0.24
CA GLY A 549 16.10 15.17 -0.33
C GLY A 549 16.75 15.14 -1.70
N LYS A 550 17.86 15.86 -1.85
CA LYS A 550 18.57 16.02 -3.13
C LYS A 550 20.03 15.63 -2.99
N PHE A 551 20.62 15.09 -4.05
CA PHE A 551 22.05 14.77 -4.12
C PHE A 551 22.80 15.83 -4.91
N ALA A 552 24.08 16.03 -4.62
CA ALA A 552 24.93 17.03 -5.29
C ALA A 552 26.09 16.36 -6.04
N LEU A 553 26.17 16.57 -7.37
CA LEU A 553 27.31 16.18 -8.21
C LEU A 553 27.75 17.34 -9.11
N ASN A 554 29.04 17.67 -9.15
CA ASN A 554 29.61 18.54 -10.17
C ASN A 554 29.42 17.85 -11.53
N GLY A 555 28.72 18.51 -12.47
CA GLY A 555 28.17 17.89 -13.68
C GLY A 555 29.12 16.95 -14.46
N GLY A 556 28.56 15.88 -15.04
CA GLY A 556 29.24 14.83 -15.82
C GLY A 556 28.42 13.52 -15.88
N ASN A 557 28.90 12.51 -16.62
CA ASN A 557 28.26 11.20 -16.91
C ASN A 557 27.84 10.33 -15.70
N GLY A 558 28.02 10.81 -14.46
CA GLY A 558 27.65 10.09 -13.23
C GLY A 558 26.26 10.43 -12.69
N LYS A 559 25.57 11.41 -13.28
CA LYS A 559 24.26 11.88 -12.81
C LYS A 559 23.17 10.82 -13.00
N GLU A 560 23.07 10.24 -14.19
CA GLU A 560 22.11 9.19 -14.50
C GLU A 560 22.41 7.91 -13.70
N GLY A 561 23.69 7.56 -13.55
CA GLY A 561 24.12 6.40 -12.76
C GLY A 561 23.77 6.52 -11.28
N LEU A 562 23.98 7.70 -10.67
CA LEU A 562 23.57 7.94 -9.27
C LEU A 562 22.06 7.90 -9.12
N LYS A 563 21.32 8.55 -10.02
CA LYS A 563 19.84 8.54 -9.99
C LYS A 563 19.30 7.12 -10.09
N ALA A 564 19.79 6.32 -11.05
CA ALA A 564 19.41 4.93 -11.20
C ALA A 564 19.74 4.09 -9.96
N ALA A 565 20.90 4.33 -9.32
CA ALA A 565 21.24 3.66 -8.07
C ALA A 565 20.32 4.04 -6.91
N VAL A 566 19.90 5.31 -6.82
CA VAL A 566 18.94 5.77 -5.80
C VAL A 566 17.57 5.16 -6.06
N GLU A 567 17.08 5.17 -7.30
CA GLU A 567 15.80 4.56 -7.68
C GLU A 567 15.78 3.05 -7.37
N ALA A 568 16.88 2.35 -7.68
CA ALA A 568 17.06 0.94 -7.32
C ALA A 568 17.08 0.72 -5.80
N ALA A 569 17.71 1.60 -5.03
CA ALA A 569 17.76 1.51 -3.57
C ALA A 569 16.38 1.75 -2.93
N VAL A 570 15.62 2.74 -3.44
CA VAL A 570 14.32 3.15 -2.91
C VAL A 570 13.22 2.15 -3.24
N ALA A 571 13.35 1.42 -4.35
CA ALA A 571 12.46 0.32 -4.72
C ALA A 571 12.65 -0.93 -3.84
N ILE A 572 12.55 -0.81 -2.51
CA ILE A 572 12.83 -1.86 -1.49
C ILE A 572 12.02 -3.18 -1.67
N GLY A 573 11.13 -3.28 -2.66
CA GLY A 573 10.51 -4.53 -3.11
C GLY A 573 11.13 -5.19 -4.37
N LYS A 574 12.21 -4.64 -4.93
CA LYS A 574 12.88 -5.10 -6.15
C LYS A 574 14.41 -5.19 -6.02
N VAL A 575 14.91 -5.44 -4.80
CA VAL A 575 16.33 -5.79 -4.61
C VAL A 575 16.44 -7.31 -4.45
N GLU A 576 16.14 -8.05 -5.51
CA GLU A 576 16.91 -9.28 -5.75
C GLU A 576 18.20 -8.82 -6.43
N ASN A 577 19.28 -8.85 -5.66
CA ASN A 577 20.68 -8.79 -6.08
C ASN A 577 20.90 -8.53 -7.58
N ALA A 578 20.96 -7.26 -8.00
CA ALA A 578 21.45 -6.88 -9.33
C ALA A 578 22.99 -7.04 -9.42
N GLY A 579 23.50 -8.16 -8.92
CA GLY A 579 24.84 -8.66 -9.17
C GLY A 579 24.70 -9.93 -9.97
N ALA A 580 25.33 -9.98 -11.15
CA ALA A 580 25.46 -11.19 -11.96
C ALA A 580 25.92 -12.35 -11.07
N GLY A 581 25.01 -13.27 -10.76
CA GLY A 581 25.21 -14.40 -9.87
C GLY A 581 24.26 -15.52 -10.30
N ALA A 582 24.50 -16.74 -9.80
CA ALA A 582 23.61 -17.86 -10.11
C ALA A 582 22.16 -17.53 -9.72
N ALA A 583 21.19 -17.86 -10.57
CA ALA A 583 19.78 -17.78 -10.24
C ALA A 583 19.47 -18.73 -9.06
N ASP A 584 18.40 -18.44 -8.31
CA ASP A 584 18.02 -19.28 -7.17
C ASP A 584 17.59 -20.68 -7.64
N ALA A 585 18.43 -21.68 -7.35
CA ALA A 585 18.22 -23.06 -7.79
C ALA A 585 16.86 -23.62 -7.35
N GLY A 586 16.38 -23.26 -6.15
CA GLY A 586 15.08 -23.70 -5.65
C GLY A 586 13.92 -23.19 -6.51
N SER A 587 13.95 -21.91 -6.89
CA SER A 587 12.94 -21.28 -7.74
C SER A 587 12.93 -21.88 -9.14
N VAL A 588 14.09 -21.98 -9.80
CA VAL A 588 14.20 -22.51 -11.17
C VAL A 588 13.75 -23.98 -11.22
N ASN A 589 14.23 -24.82 -10.29
CA ASN A 589 13.77 -26.21 -10.21
C ASN A 589 12.25 -26.30 -9.92
N GLY A 590 11.72 -25.47 -9.03
CA GLY A 590 10.30 -25.47 -8.68
C GLY A 590 9.40 -25.08 -9.86
N ILE A 591 9.80 -24.08 -10.66
CA ILE A 591 9.08 -23.66 -11.87
C ILE A 591 9.11 -24.79 -12.91
N ALA A 592 10.28 -25.37 -13.19
CA ALA A 592 10.40 -26.45 -14.16
C ALA A 592 9.62 -27.71 -13.76
N GLN A 593 9.66 -28.09 -12.48
CA GLN A 593 8.88 -29.20 -11.94
C GLN A 593 7.36 -28.90 -11.97
N GLY A 594 6.96 -27.66 -11.70
CA GLY A 594 5.58 -27.20 -11.83
C GLY A 594 5.07 -27.28 -13.28
N MET A 595 5.85 -26.79 -14.24
CA MET A 595 5.56 -26.90 -15.68
C MET A 595 5.42 -28.37 -16.11
N LYS A 596 6.32 -29.24 -15.64
CA LYS A 596 6.22 -30.69 -15.88
C LYS A 596 4.94 -31.30 -15.32
N ALA A 597 4.56 -30.96 -14.09
CA ALA A 597 3.32 -31.45 -13.49
C ALA A 597 2.08 -31.02 -14.28
N ILE A 598 2.05 -29.76 -14.76
CA ILE A 598 0.96 -29.23 -15.59
C ILE A 598 0.90 -29.97 -16.94
N VAL A 599 2.04 -30.17 -17.61
CA VAL A 599 2.10 -30.88 -18.90
C VAL A 599 1.67 -32.33 -18.77
N GLU A 600 2.11 -33.04 -17.73
CA GLU A 600 1.70 -34.42 -17.48
C GLU A 600 0.20 -34.52 -17.12
N ALA A 601 -0.35 -33.53 -16.42
CA ALA A 601 -1.79 -33.44 -16.19
C ALA A 601 -2.56 -33.17 -17.50
N ALA A 602 -2.05 -32.29 -18.36
CA ALA A 602 -2.66 -31.97 -19.65
C ALA A 602 -2.65 -33.19 -20.60
N LYS A 603 -1.56 -33.97 -20.63
CA LYS A 603 -1.48 -35.25 -21.37
C LYS A 603 -2.52 -36.25 -20.90
N LYS A 604 -2.74 -36.38 -19.59
CA LYS A 604 -3.82 -37.21 -19.02
C LYS A 604 -5.22 -36.73 -19.42
N GLY A 605 -5.37 -35.42 -19.67
CA GLY A 605 -6.58 -34.80 -20.20
C GLY A 605 -6.72 -34.84 -21.73
N GLY A 606 -5.82 -35.52 -22.45
CA GLY A 606 -5.89 -35.69 -23.91
C GLY A 606 -5.20 -34.59 -24.73
N VAL A 607 -4.47 -33.66 -24.10
CA VAL A 607 -3.67 -32.64 -24.80
C VAL A 607 -2.35 -33.27 -25.28
N VAL A 608 -2.06 -33.17 -26.58
CA VAL A 608 -0.81 -33.64 -27.19
C VAL A 608 0.00 -32.43 -27.63
N LEU A 609 1.22 -32.29 -27.11
CA LEU A 609 2.22 -31.35 -27.64
C LEU A 609 2.68 -31.89 -29.00
N LYS A 610 2.41 -31.16 -30.08
CA LYS A 610 2.55 -31.68 -31.45
C LYS A 610 3.98 -31.57 -31.98
N ASP A 611 4.79 -30.69 -31.39
CA ASP A 611 6.17 -30.44 -31.82
C ASP A 611 7.20 -30.89 -30.75
N THR A 612 7.79 -32.07 -30.96
CA THR A 612 8.81 -32.68 -30.05
C THR A 612 10.25 -32.49 -30.54
N GLY A 613 10.47 -31.64 -31.55
CA GLY A 613 11.80 -31.33 -32.08
C GLY A 613 12.63 -30.48 -31.12
N ASP A 614 13.93 -30.35 -31.40
CA ASP A 614 14.86 -29.52 -30.60
C ASP A 614 15.06 -28.11 -31.19
N GLY A 615 14.25 -27.73 -32.18
CA GLY A 615 14.29 -26.42 -32.84
C GLY A 615 15.50 -26.21 -33.77
N GLY A 616 16.32 -27.24 -34.03
CA GLY A 616 17.54 -27.12 -34.83
C GLY A 616 18.76 -26.61 -34.03
N GLY A 617 19.92 -26.50 -34.69
CA GLY A 617 21.16 -26.06 -34.05
C GLY A 617 21.13 -24.59 -33.64
N ALA A 618 21.62 -24.30 -32.43
CA ALA A 618 21.83 -22.94 -31.92
C ALA A 618 23.32 -22.60 -31.90
N ASP A 619 23.65 -21.32 -32.04
CA ASP A 619 25.02 -20.84 -31.87
C ASP A 619 25.38 -20.87 -30.37
N GLY A 620 26.47 -21.57 -30.02
CA GLY A 620 26.95 -21.65 -28.64
C GLY A 620 27.26 -20.29 -28.01
N ASN A 621 27.54 -19.25 -28.80
CA ASN A 621 27.76 -17.90 -28.28
C ASN A 621 26.54 -17.32 -27.56
N ALA A 622 25.33 -17.87 -27.74
CA ALA A 622 24.18 -17.52 -26.92
C ALA A 622 24.43 -17.74 -25.42
N GLY A 623 25.29 -18.68 -25.03
CA GLY A 623 25.65 -18.93 -23.63
C GLY A 623 26.40 -17.80 -22.95
N LYS A 624 27.01 -16.90 -23.73
CA LYS A 624 27.78 -15.79 -23.16
C LYS A 624 26.92 -14.77 -22.43
N VAL A 625 25.61 -14.71 -22.72
CA VAL A 625 24.66 -13.86 -21.98
C VAL A 625 24.44 -14.36 -20.55
N PHE A 626 24.92 -15.56 -20.21
CA PHE A 626 24.77 -16.17 -18.90
C PHE A 626 25.90 -15.86 -17.90
N ALA A 627 26.91 -15.07 -18.29
CA ALA A 627 28.11 -14.76 -17.50
C ALA A 627 27.84 -14.19 -16.09
N GLY A 628 28.67 -14.58 -15.11
CA GLY A 628 28.41 -14.41 -13.67
C GLY A 628 29.38 -13.52 -12.90
N ARG A 629 30.36 -12.88 -13.55
CA ARG A 629 31.17 -11.76 -13.01
C ARG A 629 32.02 -11.22 -14.16
N ASP A 630 32.16 -9.90 -14.25
CA ASP A 630 33.01 -9.16 -15.20
C ASP A 630 32.52 -9.01 -16.66
N ALA A 631 31.41 -9.62 -17.07
CA ALA A 631 30.74 -9.44 -18.38
C ALA A 631 31.67 -9.47 -19.61
N ALA A 632 32.88 -10.03 -19.47
CA ALA A 632 33.91 -10.05 -20.51
C ALA A 632 33.54 -11.10 -21.57
N GLY A 633 32.56 -10.80 -22.42
CA GLY A 633 32.08 -11.67 -23.48
C GLY A 633 30.57 -11.60 -23.75
N ALA A 634 29.78 -11.05 -22.83
CA ALA A 634 28.36 -10.76 -23.04
C ALA A 634 28.23 -9.46 -23.88
N ASN A 635 28.32 -9.60 -25.20
CA ASN A 635 28.21 -8.49 -26.16
C ASN A 635 26.91 -8.57 -26.96
N ALA A 636 26.60 -7.51 -27.73
CA ALA A 636 25.41 -7.46 -28.58
C ALA A 636 25.28 -8.68 -29.51
N ALA A 637 26.39 -9.18 -30.06
CA ALA A 637 26.38 -10.36 -30.92
C ALA A 637 25.93 -11.63 -30.18
N ALA A 638 26.32 -11.82 -28.91
CA ALA A 638 25.84 -12.94 -28.09
C ALA A 638 24.34 -12.83 -27.78
N ALA A 639 23.85 -11.60 -27.54
CA ALA A 639 22.42 -11.34 -27.35
C ALA A 639 21.62 -11.62 -28.63
N ASP A 640 22.12 -11.22 -29.80
CA ASP A 640 21.50 -11.53 -31.10
C ASP A 640 21.40 -13.05 -31.32
N LYS A 641 22.43 -13.81 -30.93
CA LYS A 641 22.41 -15.28 -31.00
C LYS A 641 21.44 -15.92 -30.02
N ALA A 642 21.28 -15.35 -28.83
CA ALA A 642 20.25 -15.78 -27.88
C ALA A 642 18.83 -15.51 -28.43
N ALA A 643 18.59 -14.32 -28.99
CA ALA A 643 17.32 -13.96 -29.63
C ALA A 643 17.01 -14.81 -30.87
N GLU A 644 18.02 -15.11 -31.69
CA GLU A 644 17.91 -16.00 -32.85
C GLU A 644 17.49 -17.41 -32.43
N ALA A 645 18.01 -17.92 -31.31
CA ALA A 645 17.63 -19.22 -30.78
C ALA A 645 16.19 -19.24 -30.24
N VAL A 646 15.75 -18.18 -29.56
CA VAL A 646 14.37 -18.03 -29.06
C VAL A 646 13.37 -17.95 -30.21
N SER A 647 13.64 -17.13 -31.23
CA SER A 647 12.74 -16.95 -32.37
C SER A 647 12.59 -18.20 -33.26
N LYS A 648 13.58 -19.11 -33.24
CA LYS A 648 13.58 -20.36 -34.02
C LYS A 648 12.96 -21.55 -33.31
N ALA A 649 12.68 -21.45 -32.01
CA ALA A 649 12.05 -22.52 -31.24
C ALA A 649 10.54 -22.25 -31.07
N SER A 650 9.71 -23.26 -31.31
CA SER A 650 8.28 -23.14 -31.00
C SER A 650 8.04 -23.26 -29.49
N GLY A 651 6.95 -22.65 -28.99
CA GLY A 651 6.60 -22.74 -27.56
C GLY A 651 6.45 -24.17 -27.06
N GLU A 652 5.98 -25.09 -27.91
CA GLU A 652 5.87 -26.52 -27.61
C GLU A 652 7.25 -27.19 -27.48
N GLN A 653 8.21 -26.82 -28.33
CA GLN A 653 9.59 -27.31 -28.26
C GLN A 653 10.32 -26.80 -27.00
N ILE A 654 10.14 -25.53 -26.66
CA ILE A 654 10.69 -24.92 -25.43
C ILE A 654 10.13 -25.65 -24.20
N LEU A 655 8.81 -25.83 -24.16
CA LEU A 655 8.14 -26.52 -23.06
C LEU A 655 8.62 -27.97 -22.94
N ASN A 656 8.77 -28.70 -24.05
CA ASN A 656 9.33 -30.06 -24.05
C ASN A 656 10.76 -30.10 -23.51
N ALA A 657 11.60 -29.11 -23.85
CA ALA A 657 12.98 -29.03 -23.36
C ALA A 657 13.04 -28.78 -21.84
N ILE A 658 12.17 -27.94 -21.28
CA ILE A 658 12.06 -27.69 -19.83
C ILE A 658 11.58 -28.96 -19.12
N VAL A 659 10.52 -29.60 -19.61
CA VAL A 659 9.93 -30.81 -19.01
C VAL A 659 10.93 -31.98 -19.00
N ALA A 660 11.74 -32.12 -20.05
CA ALA A 660 12.78 -33.14 -20.11
C ALA A 660 13.93 -32.88 -19.12
N ALA A 661 14.20 -31.63 -18.77
CA ALA A 661 15.28 -31.25 -17.85
C ALA A 661 14.87 -31.26 -16.37
N ALA A 662 13.56 -31.17 -16.07
CA ALA A 662 13.01 -30.95 -14.73
C ALA A 662 13.18 -32.10 -13.72
N ASP A 663 13.76 -33.24 -14.12
CA ASP A 663 13.93 -34.39 -13.21
C ASP A 663 15.11 -34.21 -12.25
N GLY A 664 14.82 -34.14 -10.95
CA GLY A 664 15.81 -34.04 -9.87
C GLY A 664 16.32 -32.61 -9.64
N ASP A 665 16.92 -32.37 -8.48
CA ASP A 665 17.30 -31.02 -8.05
C ASP A 665 18.62 -30.58 -8.69
N LYS A 666 18.53 -29.60 -9.60
CA LYS A 666 19.68 -29.01 -10.29
C LYS A 666 20.35 -27.96 -9.41
N THR A 667 21.67 -27.93 -9.39
CA THR A 667 22.45 -26.97 -8.60
C THR A 667 23.02 -25.83 -9.43
N GLY A 668 22.86 -25.89 -10.76
CA GLY A 668 23.43 -24.93 -11.69
C GLY A 668 24.85 -25.28 -12.13
N ALA A 669 25.21 -24.82 -13.32
CA ALA A 669 26.53 -25.00 -13.91
C ALA A 669 26.92 -23.79 -14.77
N LYS A 670 28.22 -23.63 -15.05
CA LYS A 670 28.69 -22.66 -16.05
C LYS A 670 28.13 -23.01 -17.44
N ALA A 671 28.03 -22.02 -18.33
CA ALA A 671 27.51 -22.19 -19.68
C ALA A 671 28.24 -23.31 -20.46
N ASP A 672 29.56 -23.39 -20.34
CA ASP A 672 30.42 -24.43 -20.95
C ASP A 672 30.26 -25.82 -20.31
N GLN A 673 29.62 -25.92 -19.15
CA GLN A 673 29.48 -27.16 -18.37
C GLN A 673 28.03 -27.63 -18.23
N ALA A 674 27.06 -26.77 -18.51
CA ALA A 674 25.64 -27.07 -18.38
C ALA A 674 25.22 -28.24 -19.28
N GLN A 675 24.68 -29.29 -18.66
CA GLN A 675 24.24 -30.49 -19.37
C GLN A 675 22.76 -30.44 -19.78
N ASN A 676 21.98 -29.58 -19.15
CA ASN A 676 20.57 -29.34 -19.42
C ASN A 676 20.23 -27.84 -19.25
N PRO A 677 19.10 -27.37 -19.83
CA PRO A 677 18.72 -25.96 -19.80
C PRO A 677 18.51 -25.38 -18.39
N ILE A 678 18.12 -26.20 -17.41
CA ILE A 678 17.90 -25.75 -16.02
C ILE A 678 19.24 -25.47 -15.34
N ASP A 679 20.24 -26.35 -15.50
CA ASP A 679 21.59 -26.08 -14.99
C ASP A 679 22.19 -24.80 -15.60
N ALA A 680 21.92 -24.55 -16.89
CA ALA A 680 22.30 -23.32 -17.57
C ALA A 680 21.55 -22.08 -17.03
N ALA A 681 20.24 -22.20 -16.80
CA ALA A 681 19.41 -21.12 -16.27
C ALA A 681 19.81 -20.72 -14.85
N ILE A 682 20.08 -21.71 -13.99
CA ILE A 682 20.61 -21.49 -12.64
C ILE A 682 22.01 -20.87 -12.72
N GLY A 683 22.87 -21.37 -13.61
CA GLY A 683 24.22 -20.83 -13.77
C GLY A 683 25.13 -21.17 -12.58
N SER A 684 26.32 -20.56 -12.52
CA SER A 684 27.20 -20.65 -11.35
C SER A 684 27.94 -19.33 -11.11
N ALA A 685 28.40 -19.10 -9.89
CA ALA A 685 29.25 -17.95 -9.58
C ALA A 685 30.59 -18.07 -10.34
N ASN A 686 30.98 -17.00 -11.04
CA ASN A 686 32.21 -16.92 -11.87
C ASN A 686 32.14 -17.71 -13.20
N ASP A 687 31.01 -17.64 -13.90
CA ASP A 687 30.94 -18.01 -15.32
C ASP A 687 31.66 -16.95 -16.18
N ASN A 688 32.63 -17.41 -16.98
CA ASN A 688 33.58 -16.59 -17.74
C ASN A 688 33.04 -16.13 -19.11
N ALA A 689 31.72 -16.10 -19.31
CA ALA A 689 31.09 -15.76 -20.60
C ALA A 689 31.55 -16.70 -21.73
N GLU A 690 31.55 -18.00 -21.46
CA GLU A 690 31.91 -19.02 -22.44
C GLU A 690 30.71 -19.41 -23.32
N ALA A 691 30.99 -20.06 -24.45
CA ALA A 691 29.94 -20.61 -25.28
C ALA A 691 29.21 -21.76 -24.54
N PHE A 692 27.91 -21.91 -24.77
CA PHE A 692 27.15 -23.02 -24.23
C PHE A 692 27.76 -24.36 -24.60
N HIS A 693 27.75 -25.30 -23.66
CA HIS A 693 28.11 -26.69 -23.90
C HIS A 693 27.30 -27.26 -25.07
N ALA A 694 27.90 -28.17 -25.86
CA ALA A 694 27.26 -28.73 -27.05
C ALA A 694 25.88 -29.36 -26.78
N ASN A 695 25.64 -29.85 -25.55
CA ASN A 695 24.36 -30.43 -25.14
C ASN A 695 23.22 -29.41 -25.04
N ILE A 696 23.52 -28.11 -24.95
CA ILE A 696 22.58 -27.00 -24.88
C ILE A 696 22.40 -26.29 -26.23
N GLN A 697 23.30 -26.49 -27.20
CA GLN A 697 23.32 -25.80 -28.51
C GLN A 697 22.19 -26.24 -29.48
N LYS A 698 20.98 -26.34 -28.97
CA LYS A 698 19.74 -26.53 -29.72
C LYS A 698 18.80 -25.38 -29.40
N ASN A 699 18.10 -24.83 -30.40
CA ASN A 699 17.32 -23.61 -30.24
C ASN A 699 16.31 -23.73 -29.09
N ALA A 700 15.62 -24.87 -28.99
CA ALA A 700 14.66 -25.13 -27.91
C ALA A 700 15.31 -25.17 -26.50
N LYS A 701 16.54 -25.67 -26.39
CA LYS A 701 17.26 -25.77 -25.11
C LYS A 701 17.89 -24.44 -24.70
N VAL A 702 18.44 -23.68 -25.65
CA VAL A 702 18.90 -22.31 -25.39
C VAL A 702 17.73 -21.44 -24.96
N ALA A 703 16.62 -21.49 -25.70
CA ALA A 703 15.41 -20.74 -25.37
C ALA A 703 14.84 -21.15 -24.00
N ALA A 704 14.80 -22.45 -23.68
CA ALA A 704 14.41 -22.94 -22.35
C ALA A 704 15.29 -22.38 -21.23
N ALA A 705 16.61 -22.36 -21.41
CA ALA A 705 17.54 -21.79 -20.42
C ALA A 705 17.32 -20.28 -20.21
N ILE A 706 16.95 -19.55 -21.26
CA ILE A 706 16.65 -18.11 -21.20
C ILE A 706 15.32 -17.86 -20.47
N VAL A 707 14.25 -18.57 -20.87
CA VAL A 707 12.91 -18.42 -20.28
C VAL A 707 12.92 -18.70 -18.78
N ASP A 708 13.63 -19.74 -18.35
CA ASP A 708 13.68 -20.11 -16.93
C ASP A 708 14.53 -19.13 -16.12
N ARG A 709 15.54 -18.49 -16.74
CA ARG A 709 16.35 -17.41 -16.14
C ARG A 709 15.60 -16.08 -16.04
N ASP A 710 14.76 -15.75 -17.03
CA ASP A 710 14.04 -14.46 -17.11
C ASP A 710 12.80 -14.39 -16.18
N SER A 711 12.37 -15.52 -15.62
CA SER A 711 11.25 -15.58 -14.66
C SER A 711 11.47 -14.81 -13.34
N LYS A 712 12.66 -14.22 -13.12
CA LYS A 712 13.00 -13.28 -12.04
C LYS A 712 13.22 -11.83 -12.49
N SER A 713 13.36 -11.56 -13.79
CA SER A 713 13.62 -10.22 -14.30
C SER A 713 12.28 -9.50 -14.55
N GLY A 714 11.73 -8.90 -13.49
CA GLY A 714 10.54 -8.07 -13.54
C GLY A 714 10.71 -6.75 -14.31
N THR A 715 11.59 -6.71 -15.31
CA THR A 715 11.62 -5.67 -16.36
C THR A 715 10.88 -6.25 -17.55
N GLY A 716 9.63 -5.85 -17.71
CA GLY A 716 8.89 -6.04 -18.96
C GLY A 716 9.51 -5.22 -20.07
N ASP A 717 10.66 -5.64 -20.57
CA ASP A 717 11.26 -5.15 -21.80
C ASP A 717 12.02 -6.27 -22.52
N CYS A 718 11.25 -7.25 -22.99
CA CYS A 718 11.64 -8.12 -24.09
C CYS A 718 10.48 -8.07 -25.11
N GLY A 719 10.60 -7.21 -26.14
CA GLY A 719 9.77 -7.28 -27.34
C GLY A 719 8.58 -6.31 -27.39
N LYS A 720 8.84 -5.01 -27.58
CA LYS A 720 8.19 -4.33 -28.72
C LYS A 720 8.91 -4.78 -29.98
N ASP A 721 8.56 -5.99 -30.40
CA ASP A 721 8.61 -6.59 -31.75
C ASP A 721 8.57 -8.12 -31.63
#